data_AF-A0A316S320-F1
#
_entry.id   AF-A0A316S320-F1
#
_cell.length_a   1.000
_cell.length_b   1.000
_cell.length_c   1.000
_cell.angle_alpha   90.00
_cell.angle_beta   90.00
_cell.angle_gamma   90.00
#
_symmetry.space_group_name_H-M   'P 1'
#
loop_
_entity.id
_entity.type
_entity.pdbx_description
1 polymer ?
#
loop_
_entity_poly.entity_id
_entity_poly.type
_entity_poly.pdbx_seq_one_letter_code
_entity_poly.pdbx_strand_id
1 'polypeptide(L)'
;MSKNEIRIALAGNPNAGKTTLFNALTGSNQFVGNWPGVTVEKKEGKLKGYNDVIVTDLPGIYSLSPYTLEEVVARNYLIAERPDAILNIIDGTNLERNLYLTTQLTELGIPVVIAINMIDVVRKSGDRIDIPELSRQLGCKVVEISALKGTGIKEAAEAAIAAARGTRTVPMHTFSGCVEHALAHIEEAAVHTMPAEQQRWYAIKVFERDDKVMAQLNLPEETKAHIEKDIQAAEKEMDDDAESIITNERYVYISSIIKSCYRKKNVGKLSTSDKIDRVVTNRWLGLPIFAVIMFLVYYISMVAVGTPATDWVNDGVFGDGWHLLGIGSKDYNADNDTYTDALRAIQAFQPDVDPEAENFDAAAALTAIKAYKAESENPTGKVTVEDEETLEESQLTAYYSKIPDSLSKKDRESVVGMTYLEAVEYFSGLMEKNAETAFAAPDPADYGVWVPGIPVLVGDGLEKADSPAWLSGLINDGIVAGVGAVLGFVPQMLVLFLLLAFLEACGYMARIAFVLDRVFRKFGLSGKSFIPMLIGVGCGVPGIMASRTIENERDRRMTVMTTTFIPCGAKVPFIGMIAGAIFGGSAWVATSAYFVGMAAIIVSGIMLKKTRMFAGDPAPFVMELPAYHMPTVGNVLRSMWERGWSFIKKAGTVILLSTIFVWFTTYFGWV
;
A
#
# COMPACT_ATOMS: atom_id res chain seq x y z
N MET A 1 27.42 -37.49 -15.44
CA MET A 1 26.69 -36.81 -16.53
C MET A 1 27.72 -36.22 -17.49
N SER A 2 27.51 -36.35 -18.80
CA SER A 2 28.50 -36.08 -19.85
C SER A 2 29.05 -34.65 -19.81
N LYS A 3 30.37 -34.54 -19.79
CA LYS A 3 31.16 -33.33 -19.53
C LYS A 3 31.29 -32.42 -20.77
N ASN A 4 30.17 -31.98 -21.37
CA ASN A 4 30.19 -31.15 -22.59
C ASN A 4 29.09 -30.08 -22.67
N GLU A 5 28.31 -29.83 -21.61
CA GLU A 5 27.28 -28.78 -21.62
C GLU A 5 27.75 -27.57 -20.81
N ILE A 6 27.84 -26.40 -21.46
CA ILE A 6 28.26 -25.13 -20.86
C ILE A 6 27.05 -24.49 -20.17
N ARG A 7 27.19 -24.14 -18.89
CA ARG A 7 26.16 -23.46 -18.09
C ARG A 7 26.51 -21.98 -17.93
N ILE A 8 25.65 -21.10 -18.43
CA ILE A 8 25.79 -19.66 -18.32
C ILE A 8 24.69 -19.12 -17.39
N ALA A 9 25.08 -18.40 -16.34
CA ALA A 9 24.13 -17.70 -15.49
C ALA A 9 23.90 -16.27 -15.97
N LEU A 10 22.64 -15.87 -16.16
CA LEU A 10 22.28 -14.46 -16.31
C LEU A 10 22.09 -13.84 -14.93
N ALA A 11 22.98 -12.92 -14.58
CA ALA A 11 22.90 -12.13 -13.35
C ALA A 11 22.66 -10.65 -13.70
N GLY A 12 22.16 -9.88 -12.74
CA GLY A 12 21.98 -8.43 -12.90
C GLY A 12 20.88 -7.88 -12.00
N ASN A 13 20.82 -6.56 -11.95
CA ASN A 13 19.82 -5.85 -11.16
C ASN A 13 18.39 -6.10 -11.70
N PRO A 14 17.37 -6.03 -10.83
CA PRO A 14 15.98 -5.87 -11.27
C PRO A 14 15.86 -4.75 -12.31
N ASN A 15 15.03 -4.96 -13.33
CA ASN A 15 14.77 -4.02 -14.43
C ASN A 15 15.97 -3.69 -15.35
N ALA A 16 17.14 -4.32 -15.21
CA ALA A 16 18.26 -4.14 -16.16
C ALA A 16 18.01 -4.73 -17.57
N GLY A 17 16.81 -5.29 -17.81
CA GLY A 17 16.42 -5.92 -19.08
C GLY A 17 16.82 -7.41 -19.19
N LYS A 18 17.07 -8.06 -18.06
CA LYS A 18 17.47 -9.47 -17.97
C LYS A 18 16.48 -10.44 -18.62
N THR A 19 15.19 -10.34 -18.29
CA THR A 19 14.15 -11.20 -18.90
C THR A 19 14.01 -10.95 -20.40
N THR A 20 14.17 -9.71 -20.86
CA THR A 20 14.18 -9.38 -22.29
C THR A 20 15.37 -10.03 -22.99
N LEU A 21 16.57 -9.98 -22.39
CA LEU A 21 17.76 -10.63 -22.93
C LEU A 21 17.62 -12.15 -22.93
N PHE A 22 17.13 -12.75 -21.84
CA PHE A 22 16.89 -14.19 -21.73
C PHE A 22 15.95 -14.68 -22.83
N ASN A 23 14.85 -13.97 -23.08
CA ASN A 23 13.91 -14.30 -24.15
C ASN A 23 14.54 -14.18 -25.54
N ALA A 24 15.36 -13.16 -25.76
CA ALA A 24 16.07 -12.98 -27.03
C ALA A 24 17.12 -14.09 -27.27
N LEU A 25 17.77 -14.57 -26.21
CA LEU A 25 18.79 -15.62 -26.28
C LEU A 25 18.20 -17.02 -26.45
N THR A 26 17.07 -17.34 -25.80
CA THR A 26 16.53 -18.71 -25.74
C THR A 26 15.31 -18.95 -26.63
N GLY A 27 14.61 -17.89 -27.06
CA GLY A 27 13.39 -18.00 -27.85
C GLY A 27 12.29 -18.75 -27.09
N SER A 28 11.60 -19.68 -27.74
CA SER A 28 10.52 -20.49 -27.14
C SER A 28 11.02 -21.71 -26.35
N ASN A 29 12.31 -22.02 -26.37
CA ASN A 29 12.87 -23.23 -25.76
C ASN A 29 13.24 -22.97 -24.29
N GLN A 30 12.25 -22.59 -23.49
CA GLN A 30 12.40 -22.24 -22.09
C GLN A 30 11.62 -23.23 -21.22
N PHE A 31 12.22 -23.61 -20.10
CA PHE A 31 11.59 -24.33 -19.02
C PHE A 31 11.40 -23.36 -17.84
N VAL A 32 10.18 -23.30 -17.32
CA VAL A 32 9.81 -22.49 -16.16
C VAL A 32 9.40 -23.42 -15.03
N GLY A 33 10.09 -23.30 -13.89
CA GLY A 33 9.80 -24.03 -12.66
C GLY A 33 10.00 -23.13 -11.44
N ASN A 34 10.18 -23.74 -10.28
CA ASN A 34 10.54 -23.03 -9.04
C ASN A 34 11.90 -23.51 -8.55
N TRP A 35 12.63 -22.62 -7.90
CA TRP A 35 13.85 -23.00 -7.17
C TRP A 35 13.53 -23.94 -6.01
N PRO A 36 14.41 -24.90 -5.67
CA PRO A 36 14.13 -25.88 -4.62
C PRO A 36 13.78 -25.24 -3.28
N GLY A 37 12.62 -25.62 -2.72
CA GLY A 37 12.18 -25.20 -1.38
C GLY A 37 11.68 -23.77 -1.26
N VAL A 38 11.52 -23.03 -2.37
CA VAL A 38 11.04 -21.64 -2.37
C VAL A 38 10.06 -21.37 -3.51
N THR A 39 9.27 -20.30 -3.41
CA THR A 39 8.31 -19.87 -4.44
C THR A 39 8.94 -18.98 -5.52
N VAL A 40 10.26 -18.91 -5.58
CA VAL A 40 10.99 -18.08 -6.56
C VAL A 40 11.02 -18.81 -7.91
N GLU A 41 10.61 -18.13 -8.98
CA GLU A 41 10.57 -18.68 -10.34
C GLU A 41 11.99 -18.98 -10.84
N LYS A 42 12.19 -20.17 -11.42
CA LYS A 42 13.44 -20.61 -12.06
C LYS A 42 13.19 -20.73 -13.57
N LYS A 43 13.93 -19.97 -14.39
CA LYS A 43 13.87 -20.08 -15.86
C LYS A 43 15.19 -20.60 -16.39
N GLU A 44 15.11 -21.64 -17.21
CA GLU A 44 16.27 -22.22 -17.89
C GLU A 44 15.93 -22.43 -19.36
N GLY A 45 16.88 -22.22 -20.26
CA GLY A 45 16.64 -22.39 -21.68
C GLY A 45 17.92 -22.67 -22.44
N LYS A 46 17.80 -23.35 -23.58
CA LYS A 46 18.95 -23.59 -24.46
C LYS A 46 19.23 -22.34 -25.27
N LEU A 47 20.51 -21.98 -25.40
CA LEU A 47 20.91 -20.83 -26.21
C LEU A 47 20.59 -21.06 -27.69
N LYS A 48 19.96 -20.09 -28.35
CA LYS A 48 19.61 -20.19 -29.76
C LYS A 48 20.87 -20.33 -30.62
N GLY A 49 20.95 -21.42 -31.38
CA GLY A 49 22.10 -21.74 -32.23
C GLY A 49 23.17 -22.60 -31.56
N TYR A 50 23.03 -22.93 -30.26
CA TYR A 50 23.97 -23.76 -29.50
C TYR A 50 23.20 -24.80 -28.67
N ASN A 51 23.29 -26.08 -29.03
CA ASN A 51 22.51 -27.14 -28.37
C ASN A 51 23.12 -27.64 -27.05
N ASP A 52 24.38 -27.27 -26.81
CA ASP A 52 25.28 -27.62 -25.71
C ASP A 52 25.47 -26.46 -24.70
N VAL A 53 24.67 -25.39 -24.81
CA VAL A 53 24.75 -24.24 -23.90
C VAL A 53 23.40 -24.03 -23.23
N ILE A 54 23.38 -24.17 -21.90
CA ILE A 54 22.23 -23.86 -21.05
C ILE A 54 22.41 -22.47 -20.47
N VAL A 55 21.38 -21.64 -20.60
CA VAL A 55 21.29 -20.34 -19.96
C VAL A 55 20.29 -20.43 -18.82
N THR A 56 20.72 -20.10 -17.60
CA THR A 56 19.88 -20.05 -16.41
C THR A 56 19.65 -18.59 -16.00
N ASP A 57 18.40 -18.18 -15.92
CA ASP A 57 18.00 -16.85 -15.48
C ASP A 57 17.98 -16.80 -13.95
N LEU A 58 18.89 -16.05 -13.34
CA LEU A 58 18.86 -15.83 -11.90
C LEU A 58 17.83 -14.76 -11.55
N PRO A 59 17.23 -14.78 -10.34
CA PRO A 59 16.43 -13.66 -9.86
C PRO A 59 17.19 -12.34 -9.96
N GLY A 60 16.49 -11.24 -10.23
CA GLY A 60 17.12 -9.91 -10.23
C GLY A 60 17.53 -9.54 -8.82
N ILE A 61 18.82 -9.27 -8.61
CA ILE A 61 19.40 -9.02 -7.28
C ILE A 61 20.24 -7.74 -7.28
N TYR A 62 20.37 -7.08 -6.14
CA TYR A 62 21.23 -5.90 -5.99
C TYR A 62 22.58 -6.24 -5.33
N SER A 63 22.61 -7.33 -4.57
CA SER A 63 23.79 -7.81 -3.86
C SER A 63 23.76 -9.33 -3.73
N LEU A 64 24.86 -9.92 -3.27
CA LEU A 64 24.94 -11.30 -2.82
C LEU A 64 24.81 -11.40 -1.29
N SER A 65 24.15 -10.43 -0.67
CA SER A 65 23.82 -10.47 0.77
C SER A 65 22.50 -11.23 1.01
N PRO A 66 22.28 -11.85 2.19
CA PRO A 66 21.16 -12.77 2.40
C PRO A 66 19.84 -12.10 2.81
N TYR A 67 19.53 -10.91 2.29
CA TYR A 67 18.37 -10.13 2.76
C TYR A 67 17.05 -10.59 2.18
N THR A 68 17.07 -11.04 0.93
CA THR A 68 15.89 -11.49 0.19
C THR A 68 16.01 -12.97 -0.20
N LEU A 69 14.88 -13.63 -0.45
CA LEU A 69 14.89 -15.02 -0.94
C LEU A 69 15.57 -15.10 -2.32
N GLU A 70 15.36 -14.09 -3.15
CA GLU A 70 15.96 -13.93 -4.48
C GLU A 70 17.49 -13.88 -4.41
N GLU A 71 18.05 -13.07 -3.50
CA GLU A 71 19.49 -12.99 -3.28
C GLU A 71 20.06 -14.29 -2.73
N VAL A 72 19.36 -14.92 -1.78
CA VAL A 72 19.78 -16.22 -1.23
C VAL A 72 19.81 -17.29 -2.32
N VAL A 73 18.80 -17.33 -3.20
CA VAL A 73 18.72 -18.26 -4.33
C VAL A 73 19.85 -18.03 -5.32
N ALA A 74 20.02 -16.79 -5.79
CA ALA A 74 21.05 -16.44 -6.76
C ALA A 74 22.46 -16.74 -6.20
N ARG A 75 22.71 -16.36 -4.95
CA ARG A 75 23.96 -16.64 -4.24
C ARG A 75 24.24 -18.13 -4.12
N ASN A 76 23.27 -18.90 -3.64
CA ASN A 76 23.44 -20.34 -3.45
C ASN A 76 23.71 -21.04 -4.78
N TYR A 77 23.02 -20.66 -5.85
CA TYR A 77 23.29 -21.19 -7.18
C TYR A 77 24.72 -20.88 -7.64
N LEU A 78 25.15 -19.62 -7.53
CA LEU A 78 26.48 -19.20 -7.97
C LEU A 78 27.60 -19.89 -7.19
N ILE A 79 27.42 -20.11 -5.88
CA ILE A 79 28.44 -20.72 -5.02
C ILE A 79 28.44 -22.25 -5.10
N ALA A 80 27.25 -22.88 -5.05
CA ALA A 80 27.14 -24.33 -4.96
C ALA A 80 27.14 -25.01 -6.34
N GLU A 81 26.39 -24.48 -7.31
CA GLU A 81 26.31 -25.09 -8.64
C GLU A 81 27.48 -24.68 -9.55
N ARG A 82 28.08 -23.50 -9.29
CA ARG A 82 29.17 -22.87 -10.05
C ARG A 82 28.98 -23.00 -11.58
N PRO A 83 28.22 -22.08 -12.20
CA PRO A 83 28.14 -22.02 -13.66
C PRO A 83 29.53 -21.78 -14.28
N ASP A 84 29.69 -22.16 -15.55
CA ASP A 84 30.96 -22.02 -16.27
C ASP A 84 31.25 -20.55 -16.64
N ALA A 85 30.21 -19.73 -16.79
CA ALA A 85 30.34 -18.28 -16.93
C ALA A 85 29.12 -17.54 -16.38
N ILE A 86 29.33 -16.27 -16.01
CA ILE A 86 28.29 -15.32 -15.64
C ILE A 86 28.19 -14.28 -16.76
N LEU A 87 27.02 -14.16 -17.38
CA LEU A 87 26.69 -13.02 -18.23
C LEU A 87 25.91 -12.01 -17.38
N ASN A 88 26.65 -11.02 -16.89
CA ASN A 88 26.15 -9.98 -16.01
C ASN A 88 25.56 -8.81 -16.83
N ILE A 89 24.29 -8.51 -16.61
CA ILE A 89 23.57 -7.49 -17.35
C ILE A 89 23.49 -6.22 -16.51
N ILE A 90 24.00 -5.14 -17.07
CA ILE A 90 24.09 -3.83 -16.41
C ILE A 90 23.25 -2.82 -17.18
N ASP A 91 22.41 -2.04 -16.50
CA ASP A 91 21.75 -0.89 -17.11
C ASP A 91 22.76 0.25 -17.37
N GLY A 92 22.99 0.59 -18.64
CA GLY A 92 23.89 1.66 -19.04
C GLY A 92 23.44 3.06 -18.62
N THR A 93 22.16 3.26 -18.30
CA THR A 93 21.66 4.54 -17.78
C THR A 93 22.02 4.76 -16.31
N ASN A 94 22.38 3.68 -15.60
CA ASN A 94 22.68 3.69 -14.18
C ASN A 94 23.83 2.73 -13.84
N LEU A 95 25.00 3.01 -14.41
CA LEU A 95 26.19 2.17 -14.27
C LEU A 95 26.62 1.98 -12.81
N GLU A 96 26.65 3.05 -12.01
CA GLU A 96 27.21 3.04 -10.66
C GLU A 96 26.56 1.99 -9.76
N ARG A 97 25.23 1.96 -9.67
CA ARG A 97 24.53 0.95 -8.85
C ARG A 97 24.67 -0.46 -9.40
N ASN A 98 24.66 -0.64 -10.72
CA ASN A 98 24.81 -1.97 -11.32
C ASN A 98 26.23 -2.53 -11.12
N LEU A 99 27.23 -1.65 -11.08
CA LEU A 99 28.61 -2.05 -10.80
C LEU A 99 28.79 -2.56 -9.36
N TYR A 100 27.92 -2.20 -8.43
CA TYR A 100 27.96 -2.75 -7.06
C TYR A 100 27.85 -4.28 -7.05
N LEU A 101 26.78 -4.83 -7.62
CA LEU A 101 26.64 -6.29 -7.80
C LEU A 101 27.82 -6.86 -8.60
N THR A 102 28.25 -6.15 -9.63
CA THR A 102 29.34 -6.59 -10.51
C THR A 102 30.64 -6.84 -9.75
N THR A 103 31.01 -5.96 -8.81
CA THR A 103 32.21 -6.17 -7.97
C THR A 103 32.15 -7.49 -7.22
N GLN A 104 31.00 -7.82 -6.64
CA GLN A 104 30.78 -9.07 -5.92
C GLN A 104 30.78 -10.30 -6.85
N LEU A 105 30.21 -10.18 -8.05
CA LEU A 105 30.25 -11.27 -9.04
C LEU A 105 31.69 -11.58 -9.48
N THR A 106 32.54 -10.56 -9.62
CA THR A 106 33.96 -10.76 -9.98
C THR A 106 34.78 -11.41 -8.87
N GLU A 107 34.33 -11.35 -7.61
CA GLU A 107 35.00 -11.99 -6.46
C GLU A 107 34.73 -13.49 -6.35
N LEU A 108 33.66 -13.98 -6.98
CA LEU A 108 33.30 -15.41 -6.94
C LEU A 108 34.28 -16.31 -7.69
N GLY A 109 35.19 -15.71 -8.47
CA GLY A 109 36.18 -16.42 -9.29
C GLY A 109 35.58 -17.15 -10.50
N ILE A 110 34.31 -16.91 -10.83
CA ILE A 110 33.65 -17.43 -12.03
C ILE A 110 33.93 -16.47 -13.19
N PRO A 111 34.22 -16.93 -14.43
CA PRO A 111 34.38 -16.05 -15.58
C PRO A 111 33.16 -15.14 -15.81
N VAL A 112 33.35 -13.83 -15.72
CA VAL A 112 32.29 -12.82 -15.90
C VAL A 112 32.42 -12.15 -17.26
N VAL A 113 31.29 -11.94 -17.94
CA VAL A 113 31.14 -11.05 -19.10
C VAL A 113 30.06 -10.04 -18.77
N ILE A 114 30.32 -8.77 -19.05
CA ILE A 114 29.38 -7.68 -18.80
C ILE A 114 28.67 -7.30 -20.09
N ALA A 115 27.34 -7.33 -20.08
CA ALA A 115 26.49 -6.80 -21.12
C ALA A 115 25.85 -5.48 -20.65
N ILE A 116 26.32 -4.36 -21.18
CA ILE A 116 25.75 -3.04 -20.88
C ILE A 116 24.52 -2.83 -21.75
N ASN A 117 23.35 -2.94 -21.15
CA ASN A 117 22.06 -2.80 -21.79
C ASN A 117 21.58 -1.34 -21.84
N MET A 118 20.51 -1.11 -22.59
CA MET A 118 19.90 0.21 -22.81
C MET A 118 20.87 1.23 -23.44
N ILE A 119 21.85 0.77 -24.23
CA ILE A 119 22.81 1.67 -24.88
C ILE A 119 22.14 2.66 -25.84
N ASP A 120 20.96 2.32 -26.37
CA ASP A 120 20.13 3.22 -27.16
C ASP A 120 19.64 4.43 -26.35
N VAL A 121 19.31 4.23 -25.07
CA VAL A 121 18.92 5.31 -24.15
C VAL A 121 20.12 6.17 -23.78
N VAL A 122 21.27 5.55 -23.47
CA VAL A 122 22.53 6.25 -23.19
C VAL A 122 22.97 7.12 -24.36
N ARG A 123 22.90 6.59 -25.59
CA ARG A 123 23.25 7.35 -26.80
C ARG A 123 22.23 8.46 -27.07
N LYS A 124 20.94 8.25 -26.75
CA LYS A 124 19.88 9.27 -26.88
C LYS A 124 20.02 10.40 -25.86
N SER A 125 20.44 10.12 -24.62
CA SER A 125 20.80 11.18 -23.65
C SER A 125 22.07 11.93 -24.07
N GLY A 126 22.89 11.31 -24.91
CA GLY A 126 24.12 11.85 -25.48
C GLY A 126 25.36 11.53 -24.65
N ASP A 127 25.21 10.70 -23.62
CA ASP A 127 26.32 10.24 -22.78
C ASP A 127 27.19 9.23 -23.53
N ARG A 128 28.43 9.06 -23.08
CA ARG A 128 29.39 8.12 -23.66
C ARG A 128 30.04 7.26 -22.59
N ILE A 129 30.13 5.96 -22.87
CA ILE A 129 30.81 4.98 -22.02
C ILE A 129 32.06 4.52 -22.78
N ASP A 130 33.22 4.62 -22.14
CA ASP A 130 34.49 4.08 -22.63
C ASP A 130 34.58 2.59 -22.27
N ILE A 131 34.17 1.75 -23.23
CA ILE A 131 34.09 0.30 -23.07
C ILE A 131 35.47 -0.34 -22.87
N PRO A 132 36.51 0.01 -23.66
CA PRO A 132 37.86 -0.52 -23.43
C PRO A 132 38.40 -0.23 -22.03
N GLU A 133 38.26 1.00 -21.54
CA GLU A 133 38.74 1.37 -20.20
C GLU A 133 37.93 0.68 -19.10
N LEU A 134 36.60 0.58 -19.25
CA LEU A 134 35.75 -0.15 -18.31
C LEU A 134 36.11 -1.63 -18.23
N SER A 135 36.40 -2.25 -19.39
CA SER A 135 36.84 -3.65 -19.47
C SER A 135 38.19 -3.86 -18.79
N ARG A 136 39.14 -2.92 -18.96
CA ARG A 136 40.44 -2.95 -18.31
C ARG A 136 40.34 -2.83 -16.79
N GLN A 137 39.53 -1.88 -16.30
CA GLN A 137 39.35 -1.64 -14.86
C GLN A 137 38.61 -2.79 -14.17
N LEU A 138 37.62 -3.42 -14.82
CA LEU A 138 36.87 -4.53 -14.21
C LEU A 138 37.52 -5.90 -14.41
N GLY A 139 38.53 -6.01 -15.27
CA GLY A 139 39.24 -7.27 -15.52
C GLY A 139 38.41 -8.31 -16.30
N CYS A 140 37.36 -7.87 -17.01
CA CYS A 140 36.44 -8.74 -17.72
C CYS A 140 35.98 -8.12 -19.05
N LYS A 141 35.49 -8.95 -19.98
CA LYS A 141 35.00 -8.49 -21.28
C LYS A 141 33.69 -7.73 -21.11
N VAL A 142 33.61 -6.55 -21.70
CA VAL A 142 32.41 -5.70 -21.72
C VAL A 142 31.88 -5.60 -23.15
N VAL A 143 30.57 -5.76 -23.32
CA VAL A 143 29.84 -5.70 -24.60
C VAL A 143 28.65 -4.76 -24.47
N GLU A 144 28.43 -3.89 -25.46
CA GLU A 144 27.25 -3.02 -25.51
C GLU A 144 26.07 -3.75 -26.16
N ILE A 145 24.90 -3.70 -25.52
CA ILE A 145 23.68 -4.31 -26.04
C ILE A 145 22.49 -3.36 -25.98
N SER A 146 21.49 -3.62 -26.82
CA SER A 146 20.12 -3.13 -26.61
C SER A 146 19.18 -4.30 -26.78
N ALA A 147 18.69 -4.82 -25.65
CA ALA A 147 17.76 -5.94 -25.64
C ALA A 147 16.46 -5.63 -26.42
N LEU A 148 16.01 -4.37 -26.36
CA LEU A 148 14.83 -3.88 -27.07
C LEU A 148 15.03 -3.84 -28.60
N LYS A 149 16.24 -3.45 -29.06
CA LYS A 149 16.56 -3.34 -30.50
C LYS A 149 17.18 -4.61 -31.08
N GLY A 150 17.51 -5.60 -30.26
CA GLY A 150 18.15 -6.84 -30.69
C GLY A 150 19.64 -6.70 -31.02
N THR A 151 20.29 -5.57 -30.69
CA THR A 151 21.68 -5.28 -31.06
C THR A 151 22.66 -5.78 -29.99
N GLY A 152 23.79 -6.38 -30.39
CA GLY A 152 24.87 -6.80 -29.48
C GLY A 152 24.60 -8.09 -28.68
N ILE A 153 23.36 -8.60 -28.71
CA ILE A 153 22.93 -9.78 -27.93
C ILE A 153 23.76 -11.02 -28.28
N LYS A 154 23.96 -11.28 -29.58
CA LYS A 154 24.74 -12.43 -30.05
C LYS A 154 26.21 -12.34 -29.64
N GLU A 155 26.80 -11.15 -29.75
CA GLU A 155 28.18 -10.89 -29.34
C GLU A 155 28.38 -11.12 -27.85
N ALA A 156 27.45 -10.67 -27.01
CA ALA A 156 27.49 -10.91 -25.57
C ALA A 156 27.42 -12.41 -25.21
N ALA A 157 26.58 -13.17 -25.91
CA ALA A 157 26.48 -14.62 -25.72
C ALA A 157 27.74 -15.35 -26.19
N GLU A 158 28.28 -15.01 -27.36
CA GLU A 158 29.53 -15.57 -27.88
C GLU A 158 30.71 -15.25 -26.96
N ALA A 159 30.76 -14.04 -26.40
CA ALA A 159 31.77 -13.65 -25.39
C ALA A 159 31.64 -14.48 -24.10
N ALA A 160 30.42 -14.76 -23.63
CA ALA A 160 30.19 -15.59 -22.46
C ALA A 160 30.60 -17.06 -22.70
N ILE A 161 30.32 -17.62 -23.88
CA ILE A 161 30.80 -18.96 -24.28
C ILE A 161 32.34 -19.00 -24.32
N ALA A 162 32.98 -17.95 -24.86
CA ALA A 162 34.43 -17.85 -24.89
C ALA A 162 35.01 -17.76 -23.48
N ALA A 163 34.39 -16.97 -22.59
CA ALA A 163 34.79 -16.84 -21.19
C ALA A 163 34.64 -18.16 -20.42
N ALA A 164 33.59 -18.94 -20.70
CA ALA A 164 33.38 -20.26 -20.10
C ALA A 164 34.49 -21.28 -20.44
N ARG A 165 35.21 -21.07 -21.54
CA ARG A 165 36.39 -21.87 -21.94
C ARG A 165 37.71 -21.31 -21.41
N GLY A 166 37.68 -20.07 -20.91
CA GLY A 166 38.84 -19.34 -20.42
C GLY A 166 39.14 -19.60 -18.94
N THR A 167 40.08 -18.83 -18.39
CA THR A 167 40.40 -18.87 -16.95
C THR A 167 39.51 -17.92 -16.15
N ARG A 168 39.49 -18.08 -14.83
CA ARG A 168 38.76 -17.25 -13.86
C ARG A 168 38.92 -15.75 -14.09
N THR A 169 37.87 -14.99 -13.77
CA THR A 169 37.97 -13.54 -13.63
C THR A 169 38.75 -13.22 -12.36
N VAL A 170 39.73 -12.32 -12.46
CA VAL A 170 40.50 -11.82 -11.33
C VAL A 170 39.92 -10.46 -10.93
N PRO A 171 39.45 -10.29 -9.69
CA PRO A 171 38.96 -8.99 -9.24
C PRO A 171 40.11 -7.97 -9.25
N MET A 172 39.85 -6.81 -9.86
CA MET A 172 40.82 -5.72 -9.98
C MET A 172 40.66 -4.65 -8.88
N HIS A 173 39.56 -4.70 -8.12
CA HIS A 173 39.34 -3.76 -7.03
C HIS A 173 40.23 -4.11 -5.84
N THR A 174 40.63 -3.08 -5.11
CA THR A 174 41.40 -3.18 -3.86
C THR A 174 40.75 -2.26 -2.84
N PHE A 175 40.68 -2.70 -1.59
CA PHE A 175 40.20 -1.90 -0.46
C PHE A 175 41.37 -1.14 0.19
N SER A 176 41.04 -0.26 1.14
CA SER A 176 42.02 0.41 1.99
C SER A 176 42.93 -0.58 2.73
N GLY A 177 44.13 -0.12 3.09
CA GLY A 177 45.20 -0.98 3.63
C GLY A 177 44.82 -1.73 4.90
N CYS A 178 44.05 -1.11 5.80
CA CYS A 178 43.57 -1.76 7.02
C CYS A 178 42.59 -2.90 6.71
N VAL A 179 41.70 -2.71 5.73
CA VAL A 179 40.73 -3.74 5.29
C VAL A 179 41.45 -4.88 4.57
N GLU A 180 42.35 -4.60 3.62
CA GLU A 180 43.13 -5.66 2.95
C GLU A 180 44.02 -6.44 3.92
N HIS A 181 44.56 -5.78 4.96
CA HIS A 181 45.31 -6.46 6.02
C HIS A 181 44.42 -7.45 6.80
N ALA A 182 43.23 -7.02 7.22
CA ALA A 182 42.27 -7.89 7.89
C ALA A 182 41.81 -9.05 6.98
N LEU A 183 41.52 -8.77 5.70
CA LEU A 183 41.14 -9.80 4.74
C LEU A 183 42.25 -10.83 4.52
N ALA A 184 43.51 -10.41 4.40
CA ALA A 184 44.64 -11.34 4.26
C ALA A 184 44.78 -12.27 5.48
N HIS A 185 44.60 -11.74 6.70
CA HIS A 185 44.59 -12.56 7.91
C HIS A 185 43.43 -13.56 7.92
N ILE A 186 42.23 -13.13 7.49
CA ILE A 186 41.07 -14.02 7.38
C ILE A 186 41.31 -15.09 6.30
N GLU A 187 41.92 -14.73 5.17
CA GLU A 187 42.28 -15.66 4.09
C GLU A 187 43.19 -16.77 4.61
N GLU A 188 44.23 -16.41 5.37
CA GLU A 188 45.14 -17.36 5.99
C GLU A 188 44.49 -18.18 7.11
N ALA A 189 43.73 -17.54 8.00
CA ALA A 189 43.21 -18.18 9.20
C ALA A 189 41.97 -19.06 8.96
N ALA A 190 41.06 -18.64 8.07
CA ALA A 190 39.74 -19.27 7.92
C ALA A 190 39.55 -20.06 6.63
N VAL A 191 40.17 -19.63 5.52
CA VAL A 191 39.79 -20.14 4.17
C VAL A 191 40.97 -20.66 3.34
N HIS A 192 42.17 -20.76 3.91
CA HIS A 192 43.38 -21.23 3.21
C HIS A 192 43.24 -22.63 2.57
N THR A 193 42.33 -23.46 3.08
CA THR A 193 42.03 -24.80 2.54
C THR A 193 41.12 -24.77 1.31
N MET A 194 40.44 -23.65 1.05
CA MET A 194 39.55 -23.48 -0.09
C MET A 194 40.33 -23.13 -1.36
N PRO A 195 39.78 -23.36 -2.57
CA PRO A 195 40.40 -22.91 -3.81
C PRO A 195 40.65 -21.40 -3.78
N ALA A 196 41.84 -20.95 -4.23
CA ALA A 196 42.27 -19.54 -4.19
C ALA A 196 41.30 -18.55 -4.87
N GLU A 197 40.45 -19.04 -5.75
CA GLU A 197 39.40 -18.28 -6.44
C GLU A 197 38.13 -18.03 -5.62
N GLN A 198 37.96 -18.73 -4.49
CA GLN A 198 36.82 -18.56 -3.57
C GLN A 198 37.23 -17.83 -2.29
N GLN A 199 38.53 -17.88 -1.94
CA GLN A 199 39.06 -17.35 -0.67
C GLN A 199 38.64 -15.89 -0.44
N ARG A 200 38.85 -15.01 -1.43
CA ARG A 200 38.52 -13.58 -1.28
C ARG A 200 37.05 -13.32 -0.96
N TRP A 201 36.13 -13.97 -1.68
CA TRP A 201 34.69 -13.80 -1.42
C TRP A 201 34.31 -14.27 0.00
N TYR A 202 34.80 -15.44 0.42
CA TYR A 202 34.54 -15.94 1.76
C TYR A 202 35.18 -15.07 2.84
N ALA A 203 36.40 -14.55 2.62
CA ALA A 203 37.07 -13.66 3.55
C ALA A 203 36.30 -12.36 3.75
N ILE A 204 35.79 -11.76 2.67
CA ILE A 204 34.92 -10.57 2.75
C ILE A 204 33.64 -10.90 3.54
N LYS A 205 33.02 -12.05 3.31
CA LYS A 205 31.79 -12.42 4.05
C LYS A 205 32.02 -12.73 5.51
N VAL A 206 33.19 -13.25 5.87
CA VAL A 206 33.61 -13.39 7.27
C VAL A 206 33.85 -12.01 7.89
N PHE A 207 34.48 -11.08 7.17
CA PHE A 207 34.67 -9.70 7.62
C PHE A 207 33.33 -8.99 7.88
N GLU A 208 32.35 -9.16 6.98
CA GLU A 208 30.98 -8.66 7.13
C GLU A 208 30.15 -9.40 8.21
N ARG A 209 30.69 -10.43 8.86
CA ARG A 209 30.00 -11.28 9.84
C ARG A 209 28.73 -11.95 9.29
N ASP A 210 28.74 -12.44 8.04
CA ASP A 210 27.59 -13.16 7.45
C ASP A 210 27.30 -14.48 8.20
N ASP A 211 26.16 -14.53 8.90
CA ASP A 211 25.74 -15.66 9.73
C ASP A 211 25.77 -17.01 9.01
N LYS A 212 25.37 -17.04 7.73
CA LYS A 212 25.27 -18.29 6.96
C LYS A 212 26.66 -18.79 6.58
N VAL A 213 27.56 -17.89 6.21
CA VAL A 213 28.96 -18.23 5.91
C VAL A 213 29.70 -18.66 7.17
N MET A 214 29.52 -17.94 8.28
CA MET A 214 30.13 -18.28 9.57
C MET A 214 29.66 -19.65 10.07
N ALA A 215 28.37 -19.97 9.91
CA ALA A 215 27.82 -21.28 10.21
C ALA A 215 28.37 -22.38 9.28
N GLN A 216 28.59 -22.08 7.99
CA GLN A 216 29.10 -23.02 7.01
C GLN A 216 30.58 -23.38 7.26
N LEU A 217 31.42 -22.41 7.62
CA LEU A 217 32.86 -22.62 7.82
C LEU A 217 33.18 -23.35 9.14
N ASN A 218 32.28 -23.32 10.12
CA ASN A 218 32.41 -24.01 11.42
C ASN A 218 33.81 -23.81 12.07
N LEU A 219 34.27 -22.57 12.13
CA LEU A 219 35.61 -22.21 12.61
C LEU A 219 35.76 -22.48 14.12
N PRO A 220 36.96 -22.88 14.60
CA PRO A 220 37.26 -22.96 16.03
C PRO A 220 37.06 -21.60 16.73
N GLU A 221 36.62 -21.61 17.99
CA GLU A 221 36.36 -20.37 18.76
C GLU A 221 37.61 -19.50 18.92
N GLU A 222 38.79 -20.10 18.99
CA GLU A 222 40.06 -19.35 19.03
C GLU A 222 40.32 -18.58 17.74
N THR A 223 40.09 -19.21 16.58
CA THR A 223 40.22 -18.57 15.26
C THR A 223 39.20 -17.46 15.09
N LYS A 224 37.95 -17.68 15.52
CA LYS A 224 36.91 -16.63 15.51
C LYS A 224 37.32 -15.44 16.37
N ALA A 225 37.84 -15.68 17.56
CA ALA A 225 38.28 -14.61 18.46
C ALA A 225 39.49 -13.83 17.91
N HIS A 226 40.37 -14.47 17.14
CA HIS A 226 41.45 -13.80 16.43
C HIS A 226 40.91 -12.89 15.32
N ILE A 227 40.11 -13.45 14.42
CA ILE A 227 39.50 -12.72 13.30
C ILE A 227 38.66 -11.52 13.79
N GLU A 228 37.91 -11.71 14.88
CA GLU A 228 37.09 -10.63 15.45
C GLU A 228 37.95 -9.46 15.95
N LYS A 229 39.18 -9.70 16.44
CA LYS A 229 40.10 -8.61 16.81
C LYS A 229 40.57 -7.84 15.59
N ASP A 230 40.87 -8.53 14.48
CA ASP A 230 41.29 -7.90 13.23
C ASP A 230 40.15 -7.04 12.65
N ILE A 231 38.90 -7.55 12.66
CA ILE A 231 37.72 -6.80 12.23
C ILE A 231 37.50 -5.56 13.11
N GLN A 232 37.54 -5.71 14.45
CA GLN A 232 37.38 -4.58 15.36
C GLN A 232 38.46 -3.51 15.23
N ALA A 233 39.69 -3.91 14.90
CA ALA A 233 40.78 -2.97 14.62
C ALA A 233 40.47 -2.14 13.37
N ALA A 234 40.01 -2.78 12.29
CA ALA A 234 39.59 -2.10 11.07
C ALA A 234 38.36 -1.18 11.32
N GLU A 235 37.36 -1.63 12.07
CA GLU A 235 36.18 -0.83 12.45
C GLU A 235 36.58 0.43 13.24
N LYS A 236 37.51 0.28 14.18
CA LYS A 236 38.00 1.40 15.00
C LYS A 236 38.80 2.41 14.18
N GLU A 237 39.58 1.96 13.19
CA GLU A 237 40.38 2.83 12.34
C GLU A 237 39.50 3.59 11.33
N MET A 238 38.47 2.92 10.79
CA MET A 238 37.55 3.47 9.81
C MET A 238 36.37 4.25 10.42
N ASP A 239 36.14 4.13 11.73
CA ASP A 239 35.02 4.73 12.47
C ASP A 239 33.64 4.35 11.91
N ASP A 240 33.48 3.09 11.50
CA ASP A 240 32.25 2.57 10.92
C ASP A 240 32.12 1.05 11.15
N ASP A 241 30.95 0.46 10.91
CA ASP A 241 30.74 -0.99 11.04
C ASP A 241 31.26 -1.77 9.82
N ALA A 242 31.63 -3.04 10.01
CA ALA A 242 32.27 -3.86 8.97
C ALA A 242 31.48 -3.95 7.64
N GLU A 243 30.14 -4.00 7.69
CA GLU A 243 29.33 -4.06 6.47
C GLU A 243 29.32 -2.71 5.75
N SER A 244 29.17 -1.62 6.51
CA SER A 244 29.22 -0.25 6.00
C SER A 244 30.59 0.07 5.41
N ILE A 245 31.69 -0.39 6.03
CA ILE A 245 33.05 -0.26 5.51
C ILE A 245 33.18 -0.88 4.13
N ILE A 246 32.86 -2.17 3.97
CA ILE A 246 32.97 -2.86 2.69
C ILE A 246 32.07 -2.20 1.63
N THR A 247 30.86 -1.81 2.03
CA THR A 247 29.92 -1.12 1.13
C THR A 247 30.51 0.20 0.64
N ASN A 248 31.02 1.03 1.53
CA ASN A 248 31.60 2.33 1.21
C ASN A 248 32.84 2.19 0.32
N GLU A 249 33.76 1.28 0.66
CA GLU A 249 34.96 0.99 -0.12
C GLU A 249 34.62 0.55 -1.56
N ARG A 250 33.58 -0.27 -1.75
CA ARG A 250 33.07 -0.62 -3.08
C ARG A 250 32.58 0.61 -3.84
N TYR A 251 31.82 1.49 -3.20
CA TYR A 251 31.34 2.71 -3.86
C TYR A 251 32.46 3.69 -4.20
N VAL A 252 33.51 3.77 -3.37
CA VAL A 252 34.72 4.55 -3.67
C VAL A 252 35.40 4.00 -4.93
N TYR A 253 35.57 2.68 -5.01
CA TYR A 253 36.12 2.03 -6.20
C TYR A 253 35.27 2.27 -7.44
N ILE A 254 33.96 2.06 -7.36
CA ILE A 254 33.04 2.27 -8.48
C ILE A 254 33.05 3.74 -8.93
N SER A 255 33.04 4.68 -8.00
CA SER A 255 33.13 6.11 -8.31
C SER A 255 34.39 6.45 -9.11
N SER A 256 35.51 5.79 -8.78
CA SER A 256 36.77 5.95 -9.53
C SER A 256 36.65 5.45 -10.98
N ILE A 257 36.00 4.29 -11.19
CA ILE A 257 35.74 3.72 -12.53
C ILE A 257 34.79 4.62 -13.34
N ILE A 258 33.69 5.07 -12.73
CA ILE A 258 32.72 5.93 -13.41
C ILE A 258 33.39 7.21 -13.86
N LYS A 259 34.25 7.80 -13.04
CA LYS A 259 34.99 9.02 -13.38
C LYS A 259 35.92 8.83 -14.58
N SER A 260 36.53 7.67 -14.75
CA SER A 260 37.41 7.38 -15.90
C SER A 260 36.61 6.97 -17.14
N CYS A 261 35.54 6.20 -16.99
CA CYS A 261 34.89 5.50 -18.09
C CYS A 261 33.61 6.18 -18.60
N TYR A 262 32.97 7.05 -17.81
CA TYR A 262 31.67 7.60 -18.16
C TYR A 262 31.72 9.12 -18.33
N ARG A 263 31.40 9.59 -19.55
CA ARG A 263 31.32 11.01 -19.88
C ARG A 263 29.88 11.43 -20.07
N LYS A 264 29.35 12.15 -19.09
CA LYS A 264 28.03 12.79 -19.18
C LYS A 264 28.07 13.99 -20.12
N LYS A 265 27.11 14.10 -21.04
CA LYS A 265 27.02 15.25 -21.97
C LYS A 265 26.57 16.53 -21.27
N ASN A 266 25.67 16.42 -20.30
CA ASN A 266 25.11 17.53 -19.54
C ASN A 266 25.58 17.45 -18.07
N VAL A 267 26.86 17.72 -17.82
CA VAL A 267 27.35 17.87 -16.45
C VAL A 267 26.69 19.10 -15.82
N GLY A 268 25.78 18.91 -14.86
CA GLY A 268 25.18 20.00 -14.05
C GLY A 268 23.76 20.45 -14.41
N LYS A 269 23.09 19.89 -15.43
CA LYS A 269 21.65 20.13 -15.61
C LYS A 269 20.84 19.07 -14.86
N LEU A 270 20.19 19.48 -13.78
CA LEU A 270 19.26 18.64 -13.00
C LEU A 270 18.15 18.10 -13.91
N SER A 271 17.94 16.78 -13.87
CA SER A 271 16.79 16.13 -14.49
C SER A 271 15.49 16.66 -13.88
N THR A 272 14.35 16.48 -14.55
CA THR A 272 13.05 16.86 -13.98
C THR A 272 12.81 16.15 -12.64
N SER A 273 13.21 14.89 -12.53
CA SER A 273 13.20 14.14 -11.27
C SER A 273 14.10 14.78 -10.23
N ASP A 274 15.35 15.13 -10.58
CA ASP A 274 16.30 15.71 -9.62
C ASP A 274 15.81 17.06 -9.08
N LYS A 275 15.12 17.85 -9.91
CA LYS A 275 14.50 19.11 -9.49
C LYS A 275 13.38 18.88 -8.48
N ILE A 276 12.50 17.90 -8.74
CA ILE A 276 11.42 17.54 -7.82
C ILE A 276 12.03 16.98 -6.53
N ASP A 277 13.03 16.11 -6.63
CA ASP A 277 13.67 15.45 -5.49
C ASP A 277 14.34 16.46 -4.57
N ARG A 278 14.98 17.51 -5.12
CA ARG A 278 15.55 18.59 -4.31
C ARG A 278 14.52 19.28 -3.40
N VAL A 279 13.26 19.29 -3.80
CA VAL A 279 12.16 19.91 -3.05
C VAL A 279 11.46 18.88 -2.16
N VAL A 280 11.04 17.74 -2.73
CA VAL A 280 10.25 16.69 -2.06
C VAL A 280 11.09 15.88 -1.06
N THR A 281 12.38 15.68 -1.32
CA THR A 281 13.28 14.95 -0.38
C THR A 281 14.04 15.88 0.56
N ASN A 282 13.72 17.19 0.55
CA ASN A 282 14.32 18.14 1.46
C ASN A 282 14.00 17.78 2.92
N ARG A 283 15.01 17.85 3.79
CA ARG A 283 14.90 17.51 5.22
C ARG A 283 13.79 18.28 5.96
N TRP A 284 13.51 19.52 5.56
CA TRP A 284 12.52 20.38 6.21
C TRP A 284 11.21 20.48 5.42
N LEU A 285 11.29 20.59 4.08
CA LEU A 285 10.10 20.75 3.24
C LEU A 285 9.42 19.43 2.87
N GLY A 286 10.14 18.30 2.91
CA GLY A 286 9.60 17.01 2.48
C GLY A 286 8.40 16.54 3.31
N LEU A 287 8.46 16.69 4.64
CA LEU A 287 7.35 16.30 5.54
C LEU A 287 6.11 17.21 5.40
N PRO A 288 6.22 18.55 5.36
CA PRO A 288 5.08 19.43 5.08
C PRO A 288 4.45 19.19 3.70
N ILE A 289 5.26 19.05 2.64
CA ILE A 289 4.76 18.76 1.29
C ILE A 289 3.99 17.45 1.29
N PHE A 290 4.53 16.44 1.98
CA PHE A 290 3.86 15.18 2.15
C PHE A 290 2.53 15.29 2.89
N ALA A 291 2.48 16.03 3.99
CA ALA A 291 1.25 16.26 4.73
C ALA A 291 0.19 16.92 3.84
N VAL A 292 0.58 17.90 3.00
CA VAL A 292 -0.33 18.55 2.04
C VAL A 292 -0.83 17.57 0.97
N ILE A 293 0.06 16.78 0.37
CA ILE A 293 -0.32 15.79 -0.64
C ILE A 293 -1.28 14.75 -0.05
N MET A 294 -0.97 14.23 1.14
CA MET A 294 -1.85 13.27 1.81
C MET A 294 -3.17 13.88 2.25
N PHE A 295 -3.17 15.12 2.72
CA PHE A 295 -4.39 15.85 3.00
C PHE A 295 -5.27 15.93 1.75
N LEU A 296 -4.71 16.29 0.59
CA LEU A 296 -5.45 16.31 -0.67
C LEU A 296 -5.96 14.93 -1.07
N VAL A 297 -5.14 13.87 -0.92
CA VAL A 297 -5.57 12.50 -1.20
C VAL A 297 -6.78 12.12 -0.35
N TYR A 298 -6.70 12.32 0.97
CA TYR A 298 -7.80 11.98 1.88
C TYR A 298 -9.01 12.88 1.70
N TYR A 299 -8.82 14.17 1.48
CA TYR A 299 -9.90 15.10 1.22
C TYR A 299 -10.67 14.72 -0.04
N ILE A 300 -9.96 14.42 -1.14
CA ILE A 300 -10.60 13.99 -2.39
C ILE A 300 -11.28 12.63 -2.20
N SER A 301 -10.59 11.66 -1.58
CA SER A 301 -11.11 10.30 -1.47
C SER A 301 -12.26 10.16 -0.48
N MET A 302 -12.18 10.81 0.68
CA MET A 302 -13.16 10.67 1.76
C MET A 302 -14.26 11.72 1.67
N VAL A 303 -13.93 13.00 1.44
CA VAL A 303 -14.91 14.09 1.54
C VAL A 303 -15.51 14.45 0.19
N ALA A 304 -14.67 14.73 -0.82
CA ALA A 304 -15.17 15.28 -2.08
C ALA A 304 -15.92 14.26 -2.94
N VAL A 305 -15.46 13.00 -2.93
CA VAL A 305 -16.05 11.91 -3.71
C VAL A 305 -16.55 10.77 -2.83
N GLY A 306 -15.88 10.50 -1.70
CA GLY A 306 -16.20 9.39 -0.80
C GLY A 306 -17.60 9.49 -0.21
N THR A 307 -17.85 10.52 0.61
CA THR A 307 -19.14 10.75 1.27
C THR A 307 -20.30 10.73 0.25
N PRO A 308 -20.33 11.56 -0.81
CA PRO A 308 -21.48 11.54 -1.72
C PRO A 308 -21.71 10.20 -2.42
N ALA A 309 -20.63 9.44 -2.68
CA ALA A 309 -20.75 8.13 -3.32
C ALA A 309 -21.14 7.03 -2.33
N THR A 310 -20.74 7.13 -1.07
CA THR A 310 -21.16 6.22 0.01
C THR A 310 -22.62 6.47 0.36
N ASP A 311 -23.04 7.72 0.56
CA ASP A 311 -24.42 8.11 0.84
C ASP A 311 -25.33 7.60 -0.30
N TRP A 312 -24.95 7.79 -1.56
CA TRP A 312 -25.72 7.26 -2.69
C TRP A 312 -25.86 5.72 -2.68
N VAL A 313 -24.82 4.98 -2.26
CA VAL A 313 -24.91 3.52 -2.18
C VAL A 313 -25.74 3.09 -0.97
N ASN A 314 -25.59 3.74 0.18
CA ASN A 314 -26.34 3.42 1.38
C ASN A 314 -27.82 3.78 1.22
N ASP A 315 -28.12 5.05 0.97
CA ASP A 315 -29.49 5.58 0.94
C ASP A 315 -30.23 5.15 -0.34
N GLY A 316 -29.48 5.09 -1.45
CA GLY A 316 -30.04 4.76 -2.77
C GLY A 316 -30.09 3.26 -3.01
N VAL A 317 -28.92 2.63 -3.17
CA VAL A 317 -28.83 1.23 -3.59
C VAL A 317 -29.25 0.27 -2.48
N PHE A 318 -28.92 0.58 -1.23
CA PHE A 318 -29.21 -0.25 -0.05
C PHE A 318 -30.24 0.37 0.90
N GLY A 319 -30.94 1.43 0.48
CA GLY A 319 -32.04 2.06 1.20
C GLY A 319 -33.33 2.00 0.38
N ASP A 320 -34.08 3.09 0.33
CA ASP A 320 -35.40 3.13 -0.31
C ASP A 320 -35.35 3.20 -1.84
N GLY A 321 -34.29 3.82 -2.39
CA GLY A 321 -34.10 3.94 -3.83
C GLY A 321 -33.51 5.27 -4.26
N TRP A 322 -33.41 5.47 -5.58
CA TRP A 322 -32.87 6.70 -6.15
C TRP A 322 -33.54 7.08 -7.48
N HIS A 323 -33.56 8.38 -7.79
CA HIS A 323 -33.93 8.86 -9.12
C HIS A 323 -32.85 8.55 -10.14
N LEU A 324 -33.21 7.91 -11.24
CA LEU A 324 -32.29 7.59 -12.34
C LEU A 324 -31.67 8.87 -12.91
N LEU A 325 -30.34 8.96 -12.85
CA LEU A 325 -29.54 10.15 -13.23
C LEU A 325 -29.82 11.42 -12.39
N GLY A 326 -30.52 11.29 -11.25
CA GLY A 326 -30.87 12.43 -10.39
C GLY A 326 -31.92 13.37 -10.98
N ILE A 327 -32.69 12.91 -11.97
CA ILE A 327 -33.77 13.70 -12.57
C ILE A 327 -34.97 13.68 -11.61
N GLY A 328 -35.34 14.84 -11.07
CA GLY A 328 -36.47 14.98 -10.14
C GLY A 328 -36.10 14.99 -8.65
N SER A 329 -34.88 14.60 -8.30
CA SER A 329 -34.48 14.45 -6.89
C SER A 329 -34.49 15.76 -6.10
N LYS A 330 -34.20 16.89 -6.74
CA LYS A 330 -34.25 18.20 -6.07
C LYS A 330 -35.65 18.61 -5.65
N ASP A 331 -36.62 18.37 -6.53
CA ASP A 331 -38.01 18.76 -6.29
C ASP A 331 -38.64 17.79 -5.27
N TYR A 332 -38.38 16.48 -5.42
CA TYR A 332 -38.77 15.46 -4.44
C TYR A 332 -38.21 15.76 -3.05
N ASN A 333 -36.89 15.99 -2.93
CA ASN A 333 -36.28 16.24 -1.62
C ASN A 333 -36.86 17.50 -0.96
N ALA A 334 -37.14 18.56 -1.73
CA ALA A 334 -37.74 19.77 -1.18
C ALA A 334 -39.15 19.53 -0.63
N ASP A 335 -39.98 18.80 -1.37
CA ASP A 335 -41.35 18.49 -0.95
C ASP A 335 -41.37 17.45 0.19
N ASN A 336 -40.46 16.47 0.17
CA ASN A 336 -40.28 15.48 1.22
C ASN A 336 -39.77 16.12 2.52
N ASP A 337 -38.74 16.97 2.46
CA ASP A 337 -38.23 17.71 3.62
C ASP A 337 -39.33 18.58 4.25
N THR A 338 -40.13 19.26 3.41
CA THR A 338 -41.27 20.06 3.86
C THR A 338 -42.33 19.21 4.55
N TYR A 339 -42.66 18.05 3.98
CA TYR A 339 -43.59 17.08 4.57
C TYR A 339 -43.06 16.54 5.91
N THR A 340 -41.80 16.12 5.97
CA THR A 340 -41.16 15.59 7.17
C THR A 340 -41.10 16.64 8.28
N ASP A 341 -40.72 17.89 7.97
CA ASP A 341 -40.73 18.98 8.94
C ASP A 341 -42.14 19.30 9.44
N ALA A 342 -43.14 19.29 8.55
CA ALA A 342 -44.53 19.47 8.95
C ALA A 342 -45.00 18.35 9.89
N LEU A 343 -44.72 17.09 9.55
CA LEU A 343 -45.10 15.94 10.36
C LEU A 343 -44.42 15.96 11.73
N ARG A 344 -43.11 16.21 11.78
CA ARG A 344 -42.33 16.36 13.03
C ARG A 344 -42.85 17.50 13.89
N ALA A 345 -43.22 18.63 13.28
CA ALA A 345 -43.81 19.76 14.00
C ALA A 345 -45.15 19.38 14.63
N ILE A 346 -46.00 18.61 13.94
CA ILE A 346 -47.25 18.08 14.50
C ILE A 346 -46.97 17.09 15.63
N GLN A 347 -46.14 16.08 15.40
CA GLN A 347 -45.82 15.02 16.37
C GLN A 347 -45.19 15.56 17.66
N ALA A 348 -44.45 16.66 17.59
CA ALA A 348 -43.88 17.33 18.77
C ALA A 348 -44.93 17.85 19.77
N PHE A 349 -46.18 18.10 19.33
CA PHE A 349 -47.29 18.56 20.16
C PHE A 349 -48.45 17.56 20.24
N GLN A 350 -48.55 16.66 19.26
CA GLN A 350 -49.55 15.61 19.13
C GLN A 350 -48.87 14.30 18.71
N PRO A 351 -48.22 13.58 19.65
CA PRO A 351 -47.44 12.37 19.33
C PRO A 351 -48.27 11.23 18.75
N ASP A 352 -49.58 11.23 19.01
CA ASP A 352 -50.52 10.20 18.54
C ASP A 352 -50.86 10.32 17.04
N VAL A 353 -50.37 11.37 16.35
CA VAL A 353 -50.57 11.55 14.91
C VAL A 353 -49.46 10.81 14.16
N ASP A 354 -49.76 9.57 13.80
CA ASP A 354 -48.87 8.68 13.07
C ASP A 354 -49.55 8.17 11.78
N PRO A 355 -49.20 8.76 10.61
CA PRO A 355 -49.73 8.34 9.32
C PRO A 355 -49.45 6.87 8.94
N GLU A 356 -48.49 6.22 9.60
CA GLU A 356 -48.11 4.83 9.31
C GLU A 356 -48.92 3.79 10.12
N ALA A 357 -49.74 4.25 11.08
CA ALA A 357 -50.58 3.36 11.87
C ALA A 357 -51.65 2.67 11.02
N GLU A 358 -51.84 1.35 11.19
CA GLU A 358 -52.79 0.53 10.41
C GLU A 358 -54.24 1.06 10.39
N ASN A 359 -54.64 1.85 11.40
CA ASN A 359 -55.98 2.43 11.53
C ASN A 359 -55.97 3.97 11.46
N PHE A 360 -55.02 4.58 10.76
CA PHE A 360 -54.92 6.02 10.66
C PHE A 360 -56.12 6.64 9.91
N ASP A 361 -56.74 7.67 10.51
CA ASP A 361 -57.82 8.45 9.90
C ASP A 361 -57.36 9.90 9.72
N ALA A 362 -57.08 10.27 8.46
CA ALA A 362 -56.61 11.59 8.06
C ALA A 362 -57.57 12.73 8.45
N ALA A 363 -58.89 12.50 8.40
CA ALA A 363 -59.89 13.51 8.73
C ALA A 363 -59.99 13.72 10.25
N ALA A 364 -59.91 12.64 11.02
CA ALA A 364 -59.85 12.69 12.47
C ALA A 364 -58.55 13.36 12.95
N ALA A 365 -57.41 13.00 12.36
CA ALA A 365 -56.11 13.60 12.63
C ALA A 365 -56.11 15.11 12.34
N LEU A 366 -56.62 15.55 11.18
CA LEU A 366 -56.74 16.97 10.85
C LEU A 366 -57.61 17.73 11.86
N THR A 367 -58.70 17.11 12.31
CA THR A 367 -59.59 17.70 13.31
C THR A 367 -58.90 17.86 14.65
N ALA A 368 -58.13 16.85 15.08
CA ALA A 368 -57.36 16.88 16.32
C ALA A 368 -56.28 17.97 16.29
N ILE A 369 -55.50 18.08 15.21
CA ILE A 369 -54.44 19.09 15.11
C ILE A 369 -55.01 20.52 15.02
N LYS A 370 -56.16 20.71 14.36
CA LYS A 370 -56.84 22.02 14.33
C LYS A 370 -57.46 22.41 15.68
N ALA A 371 -57.90 21.43 16.46
CA ALA A 371 -58.52 21.67 17.76
C ALA A 371 -57.48 22.03 18.84
N TYR A 372 -56.21 21.68 18.64
CA TYR A 372 -55.15 21.93 19.60
C TYR A 372 -54.86 23.43 19.74
N LYS A 373 -54.94 23.93 20.98
CA LYS A 373 -54.59 25.31 21.34
C LYS A 373 -53.51 25.30 22.41
N ALA A 374 -52.44 26.03 22.16
CA ALA A 374 -51.37 26.23 23.12
C ALA A 374 -51.84 26.94 24.40
N GLU A 375 -51.29 26.53 25.55
CA GLU A 375 -51.55 27.16 26.85
C GLU A 375 -50.78 28.48 27.06
N SER A 376 -49.79 28.78 26.20
CA SER A 376 -48.96 29.99 26.23
C SER A 376 -48.74 30.55 24.82
N GLU A 377 -48.16 31.75 24.70
CA GLU A 377 -48.07 32.50 23.43
C GLU A 377 -47.19 31.80 22.35
N ASN A 378 -46.16 31.05 22.77
CA ASN A 378 -45.29 30.29 21.87
C ASN A 378 -44.58 29.13 22.60
N PRO A 379 -45.29 28.07 23.02
CA PRO A 379 -44.65 26.92 23.66
C PRO A 379 -43.78 26.14 22.66
N THR A 380 -42.90 25.31 23.21
CA THR A 380 -42.06 24.38 22.47
C THR A 380 -42.50 22.95 22.70
N GLY A 381 -42.67 22.18 21.63
CA GLY A 381 -42.84 20.73 21.64
C GLY A 381 -41.50 20.03 21.45
N LYS A 382 -41.44 18.74 21.79
CA LYS A 382 -40.27 17.91 21.53
C LYS A 382 -40.67 16.66 20.77
N VAL A 383 -39.91 16.33 19.73
CA VAL A 383 -40.03 15.07 18.99
C VAL A 383 -38.70 14.36 19.04
N THR A 384 -38.74 13.06 19.34
CA THR A 384 -37.55 12.20 19.27
C THR A 384 -37.45 11.69 17.84
N VAL A 385 -36.28 11.86 17.23
CA VAL A 385 -35.94 11.31 15.93
C VAL A 385 -34.84 10.29 16.15
N GLU A 386 -35.06 9.07 15.70
CA GLU A 386 -34.04 8.03 15.67
C GLU A 386 -33.37 8.05 14.29
N ASP A 387 -32.04 8.05 14.27
CA ASP A 387 -31.26 7.89 13.05
C ASP A 387 -31.24 6.40 12.66
N GLU A 388 -31.78 6.05 11.49
CA GLU A 388 -31.95 4.66 11.07
C GLU A 388 -30.63 3.91 10.86
N GLU A 389 -29.52 4.59 10.54
CA GLU A 389 -28.21 3.97 10.32
C GLU A 389 -27.44 3.76 11.62
N THR A 390 -27.57 4.68 12.58
CA THR A 390 -26.77 4.71 13.80
C THR A 390 -27.54 4.35 15.07
N LEU A 391 -28.88 4.29 14.97
CA LEU A 391 -29.82 4.11 16.10
C LEU A 391 -29.64 5.19 17.19
N GLU A 392 -29.07 6.34 16.84
CA GLU A 392 -28.91 7.46 17.77
C GLU A 392 -30.22 8.24 17.88
N GLU A 393 -30.79 8.29 19.10
CA GLU A 393 -31.97 9.12 19.38
C GLU A 393 -31.58 10.59 19.62
N SER A 394 -32.11 11.48 18.80
CA SER A 394 -31.95 12.93 18.90
C SER A 394 -33.30 13.62 19.19
N GLN A 395 -33.32 14.49 20.21
CA GLN A 395 -34.52 15.31 20.50
C GLN A 395 -34.50 16.61 19.70
N LEU A 396 -35.48 16.79 18.82
CA LEU A 396 -35.73 18.06 18.12
C LEU A 396 -36.79 18.88 18.86
N THR A 397 -36.62 20.20 18.83
CA THR A 397 -37.56 21.16 19.40
C THR A 397 -38.40 21.80 18.31
N ALA A 398 -39.73 21.71 18.40
CA ALA A 398 -40.65 22.39 17.50
C ALA A 398 -41.28 23.60 18.20
N TYR A 399 -41.43 24.73 17.50
CA TYR A 399 -42.08 25.93 18.02
C TYR A 399 -43.54 25.99 17.59
N TYR A 400 -44.42 26.46 18.47
CA TYR A 400 -45.85 26.52 18.17
C TYR A 400 -46.18 27.58 17.11
N SER A 401 -45.72 28.82 17.28
CA SER A 401 -46.15 29.97 16.47
C SER A 401 -45.02 30.73 15.78
N LYS A 402 -43.82 30.79 16.36
CA LYS A 402 -42.66 31.46 15.72
C LYS A 402 -41.33 30.85 16.14
N ILE A 403 -40.46 30.56 15.17
CA ILE A 403 -39.06 30.18 15.42
C ILE A 403 -38.25 31.44 15.75
N PRO A 404 -37.50 31.50 16.88
CA PRO A 404 -36.70 32.66 17.24
C PRO A 404 -35.55 32.94 16.27
N ASP A 405 -35.45 34.18 15.79
CA ASP A 405 -34.40 34.62 14.86
C ASP A 405 -32.99 34.58 15.49
N SER A 406 -32.91 34.65 16.82
CA SER A 406 -31.68 34.75 17.63
C SER A 406 -30.98 33.42 17.93
N LEU A 407 -31.46 32.30 17.40
CA LEU A 407 -30.86 30.98 17.62
C LEU A 407 -29.44 30.92 17.05
N SER A 408 -28.50 30.34 17.81
CA SER A 408 -27.15 30.07 17.30
C SER A 408 -27.20 29.01 16.20
N LYS A 409 -26.15 28.94 15.36
CA LYS A 409 -26.09 27.96 14.26
C LYS A 409 -26.24 26.51 14.77
N LYS A 410 -25.71 26.21 15.96
CA LYS A 410 -25.80 24.90 16.61
C LYS A 410 -27.21 24.60 17.14
N ASP A 411 -27.89 25.61 17.69
CA ASP A 411 -29.24 25.41 18.24
C ASP A 411 -30.27 25.23 17.13
N ARG A 412 -30.05 25.82 15.95
CA ARG A 412 -30.90 25.61 14.77
C ARG A 412 -30.88 24.18 14.23
N GLU A 413 -29.78 23.45 14.39
CA GLU A 413 -29.69 22.04 14.01
C GLU A 413 -30.57 21.13 14.91
N SER A 414 -30.97 21.62 16.09
CA SER A 414 -31.85 20.92 17.02
C SER A 414 -33.31 21.40 17.00
N VAL A 415 -33.70 22.13 15.94
CA VAL A 415 -35.02 22.75 15.80
C VAL A 415 -35.66 22.30 14.49
N VAL A 416 -36.94 21.94 14.54
CA VAL A 416 -37.72 21.59 13.34
C VAL A 416 -37.91 22.83 12.47
N GLY A 417 -37.74 22.71 11.15
CA GLY A 417 -37.73 23.83 10.21
C GLY A 417 -39.07 24.56 10.05
N MET A 418 -40.16 23.99 10.57
CA MET A 418 -41.52 24.49 10.47
C MET A 418 -42.18 24.65 11.85
N THR A 419 -43.04 25.66 12.02
CA THR A 419 -43.84 25.81 13.24
C THR A 419 -45.08 24.91 13.22
N TYR A 420 -45.67 24.65 14.39
CA TYR A 420 -46.91 23.88 14.49
C TYR A 420 -48.05 24.51 13.67
N LEU A 421 -48.21 25.84 13.73
CA LEU A 421 -49.27 26.52 12.98
C LEU A 421 -49.08 26.44 11.46
N GLU A 422 -47.84 26.57 10.98
CA GLU A 422 -47.51 26.39 9.56
C GLU A 422 -47.75 24.94 9.11
N ALA A 423 -47.42 23.95 9.95
CA ALA A 423 -47.69 22.55 9.67
C ALA A 423 -49.20 22.23 9.60
N VAL A 424 -50.01 22.81 10.49
CA VAL A 424 -51.48 22.69 10.43
C VAL A 424 -52.02 23.31 9.14
N GLU A 425 -51.50 24.46 8.70
CA GLU A 425 -51.89 25.08 7.43
C GLU A 425 -51.49 24.22 6.22
N TYR A 426 -50.29 23.64 6.25
CA TYR A 426 -49.79 22.72 5.22
C TYR A 426 -50.71 21.51 5.03
N PHE A 427 -50.98 20.74 6.09
CA PHE A 427 -51.88 19.58 6.02
C PHE A 427 -53.33 19.97 5.72
N SER A 428 -53.77 21.16 6.14
CA SER A 428 -55.09 21.69 5.76
C SER A 428 -55.19 21.93 4.26
N GLY A 429 -54.16 22.53 3.65
CA GLY A 429 -54.09 22.77 2.22
C GLY A 429 -54.02 21.47 1.40
N LEU A 430 -53.32 20.44 1.90
CA LEU A 430 -53.30 19.12 1.27
C LEU A 430 -54.67 18.42 1.35
N MET A 431 -55.34 18.50 2.50
CA MET A 431 -56.69 17.95 2.69
C MET A 431 -57.73 18.60 1.76
N GLU A 432 -57.59 19.88 1.44
CA GLU A 432 -58.45 20.56 0.46
C GLU A 432 -58.20 20.10 -0.99
N LYS A 433 -56.97 19.66 -1.30
CA LYS A 433 -56.60 19.16 -2.64
C LYS A 433 -57.02 17.71 -2.85
N ASN A 434 -56.68 16.82 -1.92
CA ASN A 434 -57.05 15.40 -1.95
C ASN A 434 -57.07 14.80 -0.54
N ALA A 435 -58.26 14.39 -0.07
CA ALA A 435 -58.43 13.87 1.28
C ALA A 435 -57.78 12.50 1.50
N GLU A 436 -57.59 11.69 0.45
CA GLU A 436 -57.01 10.34 0.58
C GLU A 436 -55.48 10.35 0.71
N THR A 437 -54.81 11.37 0.15
CA THR A 437 -53.35 11.44 0.11
C THR A 437 -52.78 12.58 0.96
N ALA A 438 -53.61 13.26 1.75
CA ALA A 438 -53.19 14.48 2.43
C ALA A 438 -52.11 14.30 3.50
N PHE A 439 -52.03 13.10 4.09
CA PHE A 439 -51.01 12.69 5.05
C PHE A 439 -50.10 11.59 4.47
N ALA A 440 -50.19 11.30 3.17
CA ALA A 440 -49.26 10.39 2.53
C ALA A 440 -47.95 11.14 2.24
N ALA A 441 -46.82 10.49 2.48
CA ALA A 441 -45.52 11.01 2.03
C ALA A 441 -45.52 11.21 0.50
N PRO A 442 -44.80 12.20 -0.03
CA PRO A 442 -44.68 12.38 -1.48
C PRO A 442 -44.17 11.10 -2.16
N ASP A 443 -44.83 10.66 -3.24
CA ASP A 443 -44.36 9.48 -3.99
C ASP A 443 -43.13 9.87 -4.84
N PRO A 444 -41.95 9.26 -4.64
CA PRO A 444 -40.77 9.58 -5.42
C PRO A 444 -40.93 9.30 -6.92
N ALA A 445 -41.84 8.41 -7.34
CA ALA A 445 -42.14 8.12 -8.73
C ALA A 445 -42.84 9.27 -9.48
N ASP A 446 -43.50 10.19 -8.76
CA ASP A 446 -44.17 11.35 -9.36
C ASP A 446 -43.19 12.40 -9.90
N TYR A 447 -41.95 12.40 -9.40
CA TYR A 447 -40.93 13.41 -9.73
C TYR A 447 -39.95 12.94 -10.81
N GLY A 448 -39.93 11.64 -11.16
CA GLY A 448 -39.03 11.08 -12.17
C GLY A 448 -39.00 9.56 -12.19
N VAL A 449 -38.05 8.98 -12.93
CA VAL A 449 -37.86 7.52 -12.96
C VAL A 449 -37.22 7.08 -11.65
N TRP A 450 -38.02 6.54 -10.74
CA TRP A 450 -37.57 5.95 -9.48
C TRP A 450 -37.03 4.54 -9.69
N VAL A 451 -35.85 4.27 -9.13
CA VAL A 451 -35.26 2.93 -9.06
C VAL A 451 -35.30 2.49 -7.60
N PRO A 452 -36.15 1.51 -7.23
CA PRO A 452 -36.21 1.02 -5.86
C PRO A 452 -34.89 0.42 -5.41
N GLY A 453 -34.56 0.60 -4.13
CA GLY A 453 -33.39 0.00 -3.51
C GLY A 453 -33.46 -1.53 -3.46
N ILE A 454 -32.31 -2.17 -3.24
CA ILE A 454 -32.21 -3.62 -3.11
C ILE A 454 -33.08 -4.17 -1.96
N PRO A 455 -33.11 -3.57 -0.75
CA PRO A 455 -33.96 -4.08 0.33
C PRO A 455 -35.45 -4.04 -0.03
N VAL A 456 -35.91 -2.97 -0.68
CA VAL A 456 -37.31 -2.84 -1.15
C VAL A 456 -37.65 -3.93 -2.15
N LEU A 457 -36.81 -4.12 -3.18
CA LEU A 457 -37.02 -5.16 -4.19
C LEU A 457 -37.03 -6.58 -3.60
N VAL A 458 -36.17 -6.83 -2.61
CA VAL A 458 -36.09 -8.12 -1.93
C VAL A 458 -37.28 -8.31 -1.00
N GLY A 459 -37.68 -7.28 -0.25
CA GLY A 459 -38.88 -7.24 0.59
C GLY A 459 -40.16 -7.54 -0.19
N ASP A 460 -40.42 -6.77 -1.25
CA ASP A 460 -41.56 -6.98 -2.16
C ASP A 460 -41.59 -8.40 -2.73
N GLY A 461 -40.41 -8.94 -3.05
CA GLY A 461 -40.25 -10.29 -3.57
C GLY A 461 -40.59 -11.37 -2.53
N LEU A 462 -40.16 -11.15 -1.28
CA LEU A 462 -40.41 -12.06 -0.15
C LEU A 462 -41.87 -12.04 0.30
N GLU A 463 -42.51 -10.87 0.28
CA GLU A 463 -43.95 -10.71 0.53
C GLU A 463 -44.77 -11.42 -0.54
N LYS A 464 -44.45 -11.23 -1.82
CA LYS A 464 -45.12 -11.96 -2.94
C LYS A 464 -44.93 -13.47 -2.85
N ALA A 465 -43.87 -13.92 -2.19
CA ALA A 465 -43.58 -15.34 -1.97
C ALA A 465 -44.21 -15.91 -0.68
N ASP A 466 -44.97 -15.11 0.08
CA ASP A 466 -45.58 -15.48 1.38
C ASP A 466 -44.53 -16.06 2.35
N SER A 467 -43.36 -15.40 2.40
CA SER A 467 -42.22 -15.87 3.19
C SER A 467 -42.45 -15.65 4.69
N PRO A 468 -42.07 -16.61 5.57
CA PRO A 468 -42.16 -16.42 7.01
C PRO A 468 -41.34 -15.22 7.50
N ALA A 469 -41.84 -14.49 8.50
CA ALA A 469 -41.22 -13.28 9.04
C ALA A 469 -39.73 -13.47 9.43
N TRP A 470 -39.38 -14.62 10.02
CA TRP A 470 -37.99 -14.93 10.39
C TRP A 470 -37.06 -15.04 9.18
N LEU A 471 -37.56 -15.55 8.05
CA LEU A 471 -36.79 -15.71 6.82
C LEU A 471 -36.65 -14.36 6.12
N SER A 472 -37.71 -13.54 6.16
CA SER A 472 -37.68 -12.17 5.64
C SER A 472 -36.64 -11.33 6.40
N GLY A 473 -36.67 -11.36 7.74
CA GLY A 473 -35.69 -10.67 8.56
C GLY A 473 -34.25 -11.19 8.37
N LEU A 474 -34.04 -12.50 8.21
CA LEU A 474 -32.69 -13.02 7.94
C LEU A 474 -32.13 -12.49 6.61
N ILE A 475 -32.98 -12.43 5.58
CA ILE A 475 -32.57 -12.02 4.25
C ILE A 475 -32.35 -10.51 4.20
N ASN A 476 -33.31 -9.70 4.65
CA ASN A 476 -33.20 -8.25 4.59
C ASN A 476 -32.26 -7.70 5.67
N ASP A 477 -32.54 -7.96 6.94
CA ASP A 477 -31.82 -7.37 8.08
C ASP A 477 -30.49 -8.08 8.36
N GLY A 478 -30.37 -9.37 8.03
CA GLY A 478 -29.15 -10.14 8.22
C GLY A 478 -28.19 -10.07 7.02
N ILE A 479 -28.65 -10.48 5.85
CA ILE A 479 -27.81 -10.66 4.65
C ILE A 479 -27.70 -9.38 3.84
N VAL A 480 -28.82 -8.76 3.44
CA VAL A 480 -28.83 -7.56 2.59
C VAL A 480 -28.20 -6.40 3.34
N ALA A 481 -28.56 -6.16 4.60
CA ALA A 481 -27.90 -5.15 5.43
C ALA A 481 -26.40 -5.42 5.60
N GLY A 482 -26.00 -6.68 5.83
CA GLY A 482 -24.59 -7.05 5.95
C GLY A 482 -23.78 -6.84 4.65
N VAL A 483 -24.39 -7.10 3.49
CA VAL A 483 -23.80 -6.82 2.17
C VAL A 483 -23.77 -5.32 1.90
N GLY A 484 -24.84 -4.60 2.25
CA GLY A 484 -24.96 -3.15 2.13
C GLY A 484 -23.90 -2.41 2.93
N ALA A 485 -23.71 -2.79 4.20
CA ALA A 485 -22.66 -2.25 5.06
C ALA A 485 -21.24 -2.39 4.46
N VAL A 486 -20.98 -3.45 3.69
CA VAL A 486 -19.68 -3.63 3.04
C VAL A 486 -19.59 -2.80 1.77
N LEU A 487 -20.61 -2.87 0.92
CA LEU A 487 -20.62 -2.23 -0.40
C LEU A 487 -20.77 -0.71 -0.31
N GLY A 488 -21.43 -0.19 0.72
CA GLY A 488 -21.54 1.23 1.05
C GLY A 488 -20.19 1.94 1.15
N PHE A 489 -19.20 1.30 1.78
CA PHE A 489 -17.85 1.87 1.91
C PHE A 489 -16.95 1.65 0.69
N VAL A 490 -17.35 0.81 -0.28
CA VAL A 490 -16.48 0.46 -1.42
C VAL A 490 -16.14 1.66 -2.31
N PRO A 491 -17.08 2.54 -2.72
CA PRO A 491 -16.77 3.68 -3.59
C PRO A 491 -15.65 4.56 -3.01
N GLN A 492 -15.78 4.93 -1.74
CA GLN A 492 -14.77 5.71 -1.01
C GLN A 492 -13.39 5.01 -1.01
N MET A 493 -13.37 3.69 -0.75
CA MET A 493 -12.11 2.92 -0.75
C MET A 493 -11.47 2.82 -2.14
N LEU A 494 -12.26 2.70 -3.21
CA LEU A 494 -11.76 2.65 -4.58
C LEU A 494 -11.08 3.95 -4.97
N VAL A 495 -11.66 5.10 -4.64
CA VAL A 495 -11.04 6.42 -4.89
C VAL A 495 -9.72 6.55 -4.12
N LEU A 496 -9.70 6.13 -2.84
CA LEU A 496 -8.46 6.13 -2.05
C LEU A 496 -7.39 5.24 -2.69
N PHE A 497 -7.73 4.01 -3.10
CA PHE A 497 -6.76 3.12 -3.75
C PHE A 497 -6.30 3.62 -5.10
N LEU A 498 -7.15 4.31 -5.86
CA LEU A 498 -6.77 4.95 -7.12
C LEU A 498 -5.66 5.99 -6.90
N LEU A 499 -5.86 6.88 -5.92
CA LEU A 499 -4.90 7.94 -5.61
C LEU A 499 -3.60 7.38 -5.02
N LEU A 500 -3.69 6.38 -4.14
CA LEU A 500 -2.51 5.69 -3.60
C LEU A 500 -1.75 4.94 -4.69
N ALA A 501 -2.44 4.23 -5.58
CA ALA A 501 -1.83 3.54 -6.71
C ALA A 501 -1.14 4.52 -7.67
N PHE A 502 -1.70 5.72 -7.86
CA PHE A 502 -1.05 6.79 -8.63
C PHE A 502 0.25 7.26 -7.97
N LEU A 503 0.24 7.54 -6.65
CA LEU A 503 1.44 7.96 -5.92
C LEU A 503 2.52 6.89 -5.84
N GLU A 504 2.13 5.62 -5.77
CA GLU A 504 3.03 4.48 -5.81
C GLU A 504 3.65 4.33 -7.21
N ALA A 505 2.82 4.35 -8.24
CA ALA A 505 3.26 4.15 -9.62
C ALA A 505 4.03 5.34 -10.22
N CYS A 506 3.91 6.55 -9.68
CA CYS A 506 4.75 7.69 -10.10
C CYS A 506 6.11 7.74 -9.37
N GLY A 507 6.32 6.89 -8.36
CA GLY A 507 7.55 6.84 -7.57
C GLY A 507 7.60 7.81 -6.40
N TYR A 508 6.50 8.48 -6.04
CA TYR A 508 6.46 9.39 -4.89
C TYR A 508 6.62 8.64 -3.56
N MET A 509 5.99 7.46 -3.42
CA MET A 509 6.05 6.66 -2.19
C MET A 509 7.48 6.25 -1.79
N ALA A 510 8.34 5.96 -2.77
CA ALA A 510 9.76 5.63 -2.54
C ALA A 510 10.55 6.77 -1.87
N ARG A 511 10.27 8.01 -2.28
CA ARG A 511 10.93 9.22 -1.77
C ARG A 511 10.52 9.53 -0.35
N ILE A 512 9.23 9.33 -0.05
CA ILE A 512 8.70 9.53 1.29
C ILE A 512 9.25 8.49 2.26
N ALA A 513 9.31 7.22 1.84
CA ALA A 513 9.98 6.18 2.62
C ALA A 513 11.43 6.58 2.93
N PHE A 514 12.17 7.11 1.94
CA PHE A 514 13.53 7.62 2.14
C PHE A 514 13.61 8.79 3.14
N VAL A 515 12.73 9.79 3.04
CA VAL A 515 12.70 10.93 3.98
C VAL A 515 12.41 10.47 5.41
N LEU A 516 11.50 9.50 5.56
CA LEU A 516 11.06 9.00 6.85
C LEU A 516 11.95 7.92 7.45
N ASP A 517 12.79 7.28 6.64
CA ASP A 517 13.70 6.23 7.08
C ASP A 517 14.59 6.65 8.26
N ARG A 518 15.11 7.88 8.25
CA ARG A 518 15.88 8.42 9.38
C ARG A 518 15.06 8.53 10.67
N VAL A 519 13.77 8.88 10.56
CA VAL A 519 12.88 9.04 11.71
C VAL A 519 12.49 7.67 12.25
N PHE A 520 12.10 6.75 11.37
CA PHE A 520 11.62 5.41 11.72
C PHE A 520 12.72 4.53 12.30
N ARG A 521 13.97 4.66 11.82
CA ARG A 521 15.11 3.92 12.38
C ARG A 521 15.35 4.23 13.86
N LYS A 522 15.07 5.44 14.33
CA LYS A 522 15.15 5.79 15.76
C LYS A 522 14.19 4.97 16.62
N PHE A 523 13.10 4.49 16.03
CA PHE A 523 12.06 3.71 16.69
C PHE A 523 12.17 2.20 16.37
N GLY A 524 13.25 1.78 15.71
CA GLY A 524 13.49 0.38 15.34
C GLY A 524 12.75 -0.08 14.09
N LEU A 525 12.08 0.81 13.36
CA LEU A 525 11.34 0.49 12.13
C LEU A 525 12.13 0.90 10.89
N SER A 526 11.90 0.21 9.78
CA SER A 526 12.44 0.62 8.48
C SER A 526 11.62 1.80 7.90
N GLY A 527 12.22 2.63 7.04
CA GLY A 527 11.44 3.60 6.25
C GLY A 527 10.33 2.97 5.39
N LYS A 528 10.50 1.70 4.97
CA LYS A 528 9.46 0.93 4.25
C LYS A 528 8.22 0.69 5.13
N SER A 529 8.38 0.61 6.45
CA SER A 529 7.28 0.41 7.41
C SER A 529 6.27 1.56 7.42
N PHE A 530 6.67 2.74 6.97
CA PHE A 530 5.78 3.87 6.88
C PHE A 530 4.68 3.70 5.81
N ILE A 531 4.99 3.05 4.68
CA ILE A 531 4.01 2.90 3.58
C ILE A 531 2.77 2.13 4.05
N PRO A 532 2.89 0.94 4.69
CA PRO A 532 1.76 0.24 5.30
C PRO A 532 0.98 1.06 6.33
N MET A 533 1.69 1.79 7.18
CA MET A 533 1.08 2.63 8.22
C MET A 533 0.26 3.75 7.62
N LEU A 534 0.82 4.46 6.65
CA LEU A 534 0.12 5.53 5.94
C LEU A 534 -1.17 5.01 5.30
N ILE A 535 -1.10 3.90 4.56
CA ILE A 535 -2.27 3.27 3.96
C ILE A 535 -3.28 2.85 5.04
N GLY A 536 -2.78 2.40 6.20
CA GLY A 536 -3.55 2.04 7.39
C GLY A 536 -4.43 3.16 7.96
N VAL A 537 -4.06 4.43 7.78
CA VAL A 537 -4.87 5.60 8.19
C VAL A 537 -6.20 5.64 7.44
N GLY A 538 -6.21 5.20 6.18
CA GLY A 538 -7.46 5.03 5.44
C GLY A 538 -8.20 3.77 5.88
N CYS A 539 -7.54 2.61 5.75
CA CYS A 539 -8.09 1.33 6.16
C CYS A 539 -6.98 0.37 6.62
N GLY A 540 -7.19 -0.24 7.80
CA GLY A 540 -6.23 -1.16 8.40
C GLY A 540 -5.97 -2.41 7.55
N VAL A 541 -6.97 -2.93 6.82
CA VAL A 541 -6.82 -4.18 6.04
C VAL A 541 -5.83 -4.01 4.87
N PRO A 542 -6.00 -3.05 3.93
CA PRO A 542 -5.00 -2.73 2.92
C PRO A 542 -3.66 -2.28 3.49
N GLY A 543 -3.66 -1.54 4.61
CA GLY A 543 -2.44 -1.16 5.31
C GLY A 543 -1.61 -2.38 5.71
N ILE A 544 -2.23 -3.36 6.37
CA ILE A 544 -1.58 -4.62 6.73
C ILE A 544 -1.12 -5.40 5.49
N MET A 545 -1.92 -5.43 4.41
CA MET A 545 -1.50 -6.12 3.18
C MET A 545 -0.27 -5.48 2.52
N ALA A 546 -0.14 -4.15 2.58
CA ALA A 546 0.99 -3.43 2.02
C ALA A 546 2.32 -3.78 2.72
N SER A 547 2.28 -4.29 3.96
CA SER A 547 3.47 -4.76 4.68
C SER A 547 4.21 -5.91 3.97
N ARG A 548 3.56 -6.60 3.02
CA ARG A 548 4.18 -7.65 2.19
C ARG A 548 5.35 -7.15 1.33
N THR A 549 5.44 -5.84 1.10
CA THR A 549 6.55 -5.19 0.38
C THR A 549 7.84 -5.10 1.22
N ILE A 550 7.76 -5.41 2.52
CA ILE A 550 8.91 -5.42 3.42
C ILE A 550 9.55 -6.81 3.37
N GLU A 551 10.78 -6.84 2.86
CA GLU A 551 11.55 -8.08 2.63
C GLU A 551 11.93 -8.76 3.96
N ASN A 552 12.47 -7.98 4.90
CA ASN A 552 12.86 -8.49 6.20
C ASN A 552 11.62 -8.90 7.01
N GLU A 553 11.56 -10.19 7.36
CA GLU A 553 10.41 -10.76 8.06
C GLU A 553 10.19 -10.16 9.46
N ARG A 554 11.27 -9.80 10.17
CA ARG A 554 11.20 -9.17 11.49
C ARG A 554 10.53 -7.80 11.40
N ASP A 555 11.01 -6.97 10.49
CA ASP A 555 10.51 -5.61 10.27
C ASP A 555 9.08 -5.64 9.73
N ARG A 556 8.75 -6.62 8.87
CA ARG A 556 7.39 -6.87 8.37
C ARG A 556 6.42 -7.20 9.50
N ARG A 557 6.74 -8.17 10.36
CA ARG A 557 5.88 -8.58 11.48
C ARG A 557 5.63 -7.43 12.45
N MET A 558 6.68 -6.68 12.79
CA MET A 558 6.54 -5.51 13.66
C MET A 558 5.66 -4.42 13.02
N THR A 559 5.79 -4.20 11.71
CA THR A 559 4.94 -3.26 10.97
C THR A 559 3.47 -3.69 10.98
N VAL A 560 3.19 -4.98 10.78
CA VAL A 560 1.82 -5.53 10.86
C VAL A 560 1.19 -5.25 12.24
N MET A 561 1.92 -5.52 13.32
CA MET A 561 1.44 -5.32 14.69
C MET A 561 1.21 -3.86 15.03
N THR A 562 2.05 -2.96 14.53
CA THR A 562 1.98 -1.53 14.86
C THR A 562 0.98 -0.77 14.00
N THR A 563 0.75 -1.19 12.75
CA THR A 563 -0.23 -0.58 11.85
C THR A 563 -1.67 -0.64 12.40
N THR A 564 -2.00 -1.62 13.24
CA THR A 564 -3.34 -1.75 13.83
C THR A 564 -3.66 -0.65 14.85
N PHE A 565 -2.66 0.03 15.42
CA PHE A 565 -2.87 1.16 16.35
C PHE A 565 -3.35 2.43 15.65
N ILE A 566 -3.30 2.48 14.32
CA ILE A 566 -3.75 3.62 13.54
C ILE A 566 -5.28 3.70 13.58
N PRO A 567 -5.86 4.84 14.00
CA PRO A 567 -7.28 5.08 13.81
C PRO A 567 -7.58 5.23 12.32
N CYS A 568 -8.56 4.46 11.83
CA CYS A 568 -9.04 4.50 10.46
C CYS A 568 -10.51 4.93 10.44
N GLY A 569 -11.07 5.23 9.26
CA GLY A 569 -12.46 5.72 9.12
C GLY A 569 -13.48 4.93 9.93
N ALA A 570 -13.46 3.59 9.82
CA ALA A 570 -14.37 2.70 10.56
C ALA A 570 -14.21 2.73 12.11
N LYS A 571 -13.10 3.24 12.65
CA LYS A 571 -12.90 3.39 14.10
C LYS A 571 -13.39 4.75 14.62
N VAL A 572 -13.60 5.72 13.74
CA VAL A 572 -13.99 7.07 14.12
C VAL A 572 -15.36 7.09 14.80
N PRO A 573 -16.40 6.40 14.31
CA PRO A 573 -17.69 6.33 15.00
C PRO A 573 -17.57 5.76 16.41
N PHE A 574 -16.84 4.65 16.58
CA PHE A 574 -16.62 4.06 17.91
C PHE A 574 -15.87 4.98 18.87
N ILE A 575 -14.84 5.68 18.38
CA ILE A 575 -14.11 6.67 19.18
C ILE A 575 -15.03 7.83 19.56
N GLY A 576 -15.86 8.29 18.61
CA GLY A 576 -16.86 9.33 18.81
C GLY A 576 -17.90 8.94 19.85
N MET A 577 -18.49 7.76 19.72
CA MET A 577 -19.48 7.19 20.64
C MET A 577 -18.93 7.09 22.07
N ILE A 578 -17.73 6.53 22.25
CA ILE A 578 -17.09 6.44 23.58
C ILE A 578 -16.79 7.83 24.14
N ALA A 579 -16.31 8.76 23.29
CA ALA A 579 -16.07 10.15 23.69
C ALA A 579 -17.36 10.87 24.09
N GLY A 580 -18.46 10.62 23.37
CA GLY A 580 -19.81 11.10 23.66
C GLY A 580 -20.29 10.63 25.02
N ALA A 581 -20.33 9.30 25.21
CA ALA A 581 -20.86 8.66 26.40
C ALA A 581 -20.08 8.99 27.69
N ILE A 582 -18.74 9.05 27.62
CA ILE A 582 -17.90 9.20 28.83
C ILE A 582 -17.50 10.67 29.07
N PHE A 583 -17.30 11.45 28.01
CA PHE A 583 -16.69 12.80 28.09
C PHE A 583 -17.60 13.91 27.58
N GLY A 584 -18.91 13.65 27.45
CA GLY A 584 -19.91 14.67 27.10
C GLY A 584 -19.72 15.29 25.72
N GLY A 585 -19.23 14.51 24.75
CA GLY A 585 -19.12 14.94 23.35
C GLY A 585 -17.98 15.92 23.07
N SER A 586 -16.95 15.98 23.92
CA SER A 586 -15.79 16.86 23.67
C SER A 586 -15.02 16.45 22.41
N ALA A 587 -15.06 17.29 21.37
CA ALA A 587 -14.35 17.09 20.11
C ALA A 587 -12.83 16.90 20.28
N TRP A 588 -12.26 17.45 21.36
CA TRP A 588 -10.85 17.28 21.70
C TRP A 588 -10.50 15.85 22.08
N VAL A 589 -11.42 15.10 22.70
CA VAL A 589 -11.18 13.70 23.10
C VAL A 589 -11.07 12.82 21.86
N ALA A 590 -12.01 12.94 20.92
CA ALA A 590 -11.96 12.21 19.66
C ALA A 590 -10.69 12.56 18.84
N THR A 591 -10.32 13.85 18.80
CA THR A 591 -9.09 14.31 18.14
C THR A 591 -7.83 13.76 18.83
N SER A 592 -7.83 13.69 20.16
CA SER A 592 -6.70 13.17 20.95
C SER A 592 -6.41 11.68 20.67
N ALA A 593 -7.43 10.89 20.32
CA ALA A 593 -7.28 9.48 20.00
C ALA A 593 -6.32 9.24 18.82
N TYR A 594 -6.25 10.16 17.85
CA TYR A 594 -5.28 10.11 16.75
C TYR A 594 -3.84 10.29 17.23
N PHE A 595 -3.61 11.25 18.14
CA PHE A 595 -2.30 11.47 18.73
C PHE A 595 -1.88 10.31 19.63
N VAL A 596 -2.83 9.74 20.39
CA VAL A 596 -2.58 8.54 21.21
C VAL A 596 -2.26 7.33 20.34
N GLY A 597 -2.97 7.11 19.24
CA GLY A 597 -2.68 6.04 18.28
C GLY A 597 -1.28 6.18 17.68
N MET A 598 -0.88 7.40 17.27
CA MET A 598 0.46 7.66 16.77
C MET A 598 1.54 7.44 17.84
N ALA A 599 1.30 7.88 19.08
CA ALA A 599 2.19 7.63 20.19
C ALA A 599 2.32 6.12 20.50
N ALA A 600 1.21 5.39 20.44
CA ALA A 600 1.19 3.94 20.66
C ALA A 600 2.04 3.18 19.63
N ILE A 601 2.06 3.61 18.37
CA ILE A 601 2.95 3.04 17.34
C ILE A 601 4.42 3.20 17.74
N ILE A 602 4.81 4.42 18.13
CA ILE A 602 6.19 4.74 18.52
C ILE A 602 6.61 3.94 19.75
N VAL A 603 5.77 3.97 20.79
CA VAL A 603 6.04 3.26 22.06
C VAL A 603 6.11 1.75 21.84
N SER A 604 5.16 1.20 21.09
CA SER A 604 5.14 -0.24 20.78
C SER A 604 6.35 -0.67 19.95
N GLY A 605 6.79 0.14 18.98
CA GLY A 605 8.02 -0.13 18.22
C GLY A 605 9.26 -0.19 19.11
N ILE A 606 9.41 0.78 20.01
CA ILE A 606 10.53 0.82 20.98
C ILE A 606 10.48 -0.37 21.95
N MET A 607 9.30 -0.73 22.44
CA MET A 607 9.11 -1.88 23.33
C MET A 607 9.41 -3.21 22.63
N LEU A 608 8.89 -3.40 21.40
CA LEU A 608 9.09 -4.62 20.63
C LEU A 608 10.56 -4.83 20.29
N LYS A 609 11.33 -3.78 19.94
CA LYS A 609 12.78 -3.86 19.69
C LYS A 609 13.57 -4.47 20.86
N LYS A 610 13.11 -4.32 22.11
CA LYS A 610 13.78 -4.88 23.29
C LYS A 610 13.50 -6.38 23.50
N THR A 611 12.59 -6.97 22.75
CA THR A 611 12.26 -8.40 22.88
C THR A 611 13.17 -9.25 21.98
N ARG A 612 13.49 -10.47 22.43
CA ARG A 612 14.40 -11.39 21.71
C ARG A 612 13.97 -11.69 20.27
N MET A 613 12.67 -11.64 19.98
CA MET A 613 12.11 -11.89 18.65
C MET A 613 12.33 -10.74 17.65
N PHE A 614 12.57 -9.52 18.15
CA PHE A 614 12.71 -8.32 17.32
C PHE A 614 14.00 -7.52 17.60
N ALA A 615 14.97 -8.13 18.28
CA ALA A 615 16.28 -7.54 18.55
C ALA A 615 17.15 -7.44 17.27
N GLY A 616 18.04 -6.46 17.24
CA GLY A 616 18.94 -6.16 16.11
C GLY A 616 18.56 -4.88 15.36
N ASP A 617 19.42 -4.43 14.45
CA ASP A 617 19.21 -3.18 13.72
C ASP A 617 18.39 -3.38 12.43
N PRO A 618 17.53 -2.41 12.06
CA PRO A 618 16.72 -2.50 10.85
C PRO A 618 17.59 -2.69 9.61
N ALA A 619 17.10 -3.44 8.61
CA ALA A 619 17.88 -3.71 7.40
C ALA A 619 18.29 -2.38 6.72
N PRO A 620 19.54 -2.26 6.21
CA PRO A 620 20.00 -1.06 5.52
C PRO A 620 19.05 -0.71 4.36
N PHE A 621 18.49 0.51 4.40
CA PHE A 621 17.56 0.96 3.39
C PHE A 621 18.32 1.47 2.15
N VAL A 622 18.76 0.54 1.30
CA VAL A 622 19.38 0.85 -0.01
C VAL A 622 18.28 0.89 -1.08
N MET A 623 17.50 1.98 -1.09
CA MET A 623 16.47 2.20 -2.11
C MET A 623 16.99 3.12 -3.22
N GLU A 624 16.99 2.62 -4.46
CA GLU A 624 17.07 3.50 -5.62
C GLU A 624 15.78 4.29 -5.74
N LEU A 625 15.89 5.61 -5.78
CA LEU A 625 14.75 6.46 -6.12
C LEU A 625 14.52 6.34 -7.64
N PRO A 626 13.43 5.67 -8.09
CA PRO A 626 13.15 5.61 -9.52
C PRO A 626 12.92 7.03 -10.05
N ALA A 627 13.32 7.28 -11.29
CA ALA A 627 12.97 8.54 -11.95
C ALA A 627 11.44 8.72 -11.93
N TYR A 628 10.97 9.95 -11.70
CA TYR A 628 9.56 10.25 -11.86
C TYR A 628 9.12 9.93 -13.28
N HIS A 629 8.07 9.15 -13.38
CA HIS A 629 7.42 8.87 -14.65
C HIS A 629 5.92 8.97 -14.47
N MET A 630 5.22 9.27 -15.58
CA MET A 630 3.77 9.20 -15.58
C MET A 630 3.34 7.72 -15.57
N PRO A 631 2.49 7.30 -14.63
CA PRO A 631 1.99 5.93 -14.63
C PRO A 631 0.99 5.71 -15.76
N THR A 632 0.93 4.49 -16.29
CA THR A 632 -0.07 4.14 -17.30
C THR A 632 -1.43 3.97 -16.63
N VAL A 633 -2.48 4.56 -17.22
CA VAL A 633 -3.85 4.52 -16.68
C VAL A 633 -4.30 3.07 -16.42
N GLY A 634 -3.98 2.15 -17.34
CA GLY A 634 -4.32 0.74 -17.18
C GLY A 634 -3.68 0.06 -15.96
N ASN A 635 -2.43 0.40 -15.61
CA ASN A 635 -1.79 -0.17 -14.43
C ASN A 635 -2.40 0.38 -13.13
N VAL A 636 -2.71 1.68 -13.11
CA VAL A 636 -3.33 2.33 -11.94
C VAL A 636 -4.73 1.76 -11.70
N LEU A 637 -5.56 1.66 -12.74
CA LEU A 637 -6.91 1.10 -12.63
C LEU A 637 -6.90 -0.38 -12.25
N ARG A 638 -5.98 -1.18 -12.81
CA ARG A 638 -5.83 -2.59 -12.42
C ARG A 638 -5.44 -2.70 -10.95
N SER A 639 -4.47 -1.91 -10.48
CA SER A 639 -4.06 -1.92 -9.07
C SER A 639 -5.19 -1.50 -8.13
N MET A 640 -5.95 -0.46 -8.50
CA MET A 640 -7.16 -0.04 -7.78
C MET A 640 -8.17 -1.19 -7.66
N TRP A 641 -8.49 -1.85 -8.78
CA TRP A 641 -9.45 -2.94 -8.82
C TRP A 641 -9.00 -4.16 -8.02
N GLU A 642 -7.74 -4.57 -8.14
CA GLU A 642 -7.17 -5.69 -7.38
C GLU A 642 -7.25 -5.46 -5.86
N ARG A 643 -6.92 -4.25 -5.41
CA ARG A 643 -7.01 -3.87 -3.99
C ARG A 643 -8.46 -3.79 -3.52
N GLY A 644 -9.34 -3.16 -4.30
CA GLY A 644 -10.78 -3.07 -4.01
C GLY A 644 -11.43 -4.45 -3.91
N TRP A 645 -11.15 -5.34 -4.86
CA TRP A 645 -11.67 -6.71 -4.85
C TRP A 645 -11.13 -7.53 -3.67
N SER A 646 -9.87 -7.32 -3.28
CA SER A 646 -9.30 -7.96 -2.09
C SER A 646 -9.99 -7.48 -0.81
N PHE A 647 -10.33 -6.19 -0.73
CA PHE A 647 -11.11 -5.62 0.37
C PHE A 647 -12.51 -6.24 0.43
N ILE A 648 -13.26 -6.24 -0.67
CA ILE A 648 -14.62 -6.81 -0.74
C ILE A 648 -14.62 -8.27 -0.28
N LYS A 649 -13.68 -9.08 -0.75
CA LYS A 649 -13.59 -10.49 -0.34
C LYS A 649 -13.26 -10.66 1.13
N LYS A 650 -12.24 -9.95 1.64
CA LYS A 650 -11.73 -10.19 3.00
C LYS A 650 -12.60 -9.55 4.07
N ALA A 651 -12.90 -8.27 3.92
CA ALA A 651 -13.75 -7.54 4.84
C ALA A 651 -15.19 -8.01 4.72
N GLY A 652 -15.68 -8.21 3.49
CA GLY A 652 -17.06 -8.62 3.25
C GLY A 652 -17.43 -9.96 3.84
N THR A 653 -16.58 -10.98 3.72
CA THR A 653 -16.87 -12.28 4.34
C THR A 653 -16.95 -12.19 5.88
N VAL A 654 -16.10 -11.40 6.51
CA VAL A 654 -16.11 -11.26 7.98
C VAL A 654 -17.32 -10.45 8.44
N ILE A 655 -17.58 -9.30 7.82
CA ILE A 655 -18.69 -8.40 8.19
C ILE A 655 -20.04 -9.10 7.97
N LEU A 656 -20.22 -9.80 6.84
CA LEU A 656 -21.45 -10.54 6.57
C LEU A 656 -21.72 -11.63 7.61
N LEU A 657 -20.70 -12.42 7.96
CA LEU A 657 -20.84 -13.46 8.99
C LEU A 657 -21.14 -12.86 10.37
N SER A 658 -20.50 -11.74 10.72
CA SER A 658 -20.80 -11.02 11.96
C SER A 658 -22.22 -10.47 11.98
N THR A 659 -22.72 -9.92 10.87
CA THR A 659 -24.08 -9.35 10.78
C THR A 659 -25.14 -10.44 10.92
N ILE A 660 -24.96 -11.57 10.22
CA ILE A 660 -25.85 -12.74 10.37
C ILE A 660 -25.84 -13.26 11.81
N PHE A 661 -24.67 -13.29 12.46
CA PHE A 661 -24.56 -13.71 13.85
C PHE A 661 -25.29 -12.76 14.80
N VAL A 662 -25.09 -11.44 14.66
CA VAL A 662 -25.77 -10.42 15.47
C VAL A 662 -27.28 -10.48 15.27
N TRP A 663 -27.74 -10.59 14.03
CA TRP A 663 -29.15 -10.78 13.71
C TRP A 663 -29.71 -12.02 14.41
N PHE A 664 -29.03 -13.17 14.30
CA PHE A 664 -29.46 -14.41 14.93
C PHE A 664 -29.58 -14.28 16.45
N THR A 665 -28.58 -13.68 17.11
CA THR A 665 -28.61 -13.52 18.57
C THR A 665 -29.70 -12.56 19.04
N THR A 666 -29.98 -11.51 18.25
CA THR A 666 -31.01 -10.52 18.56
C THR A 666 -32.40 -11.11 18.34
N TYR A 667 -32.62 -11.77 17.21
CA TYR A 667 -33.91 -12.39 16.86
C TYR A 667 -34.34 -13.48 17.85
N PHE A 668 -33.40 -14.29 18.33
CA PHE A 668 -33.67 -15.37 19.30
C PHE A 668 -33.52 -14.94 20.77
N GLY A 669 -33.34 -13.65 21.06
CA GLY A 669 -33.33 -13.10 22.42
C GLY A 669 -32.17 -13.58 23.29
N TRP A 670 -31.00 -13.85 22.69
CA TRP A 670 -29.76 -14.14 23.43
C TRP A 670 -29.05 -12.88 23.91
N VAL A 671 -29.38 -11.71 23.33
CA VAL A 671 -28.81 -10.39 23.63
C VAL A 671 -29.94 -9.38 23.77
#